data_AF-Q886X0-F1
#
_entry.id   AF-Q886X0-F1
#
_cell.length_a   1.000
_cell.length_b   1.000
_cell.length_c   1.000
_cell.angle_alpha   90.00
_cell.angle_beta   90.00
_cell.angle_gamma   90.00
#
_symmetry.space_group_name_H-M   'P 1'
#
loop_
_entity.id
_entity.type
_entity.pdbx_description
1 polymer ?
#
loop_
_entity_poly.entity_id
_entity_poly.type
_entity_poly.pdbx_seq_one_letter_code
_entity_poly.pdbx_strand_id
1 'polypeptide(L)'
;MSPATALNAYCKGQPVQQDSPGNFIFPFGLNESQLKAVEQAFSSQISLIEGPPGTGKTQTILNIIANILLQGKTVAVVSNNNAAVKNVYEKLGKCGLDYLVARLGNKENRETFFAERSLRPSVDPESEPAPAMEDIQGVLQRLRRYLSARNAVAQLQIEINELEIERHYLVQWQQDNGIVPVHDRYKLSPQKTTDLMAYLPHIPSDRIRIKDRIELLFNFRILRTGKLNDRGKRMSAFYSLQLDYYDKVLQKKKRELSAHEEALRIGNFNALLEELTSSSMRHLKHHLDLHISPNDDFDITYRNHLDAFLKRYPVIGSSTHSIVNSLGGKAVLDYVIIDEASQQDIVPGVLALSCAKNLIIVGDRKQLAHIPEKLGLEAPAPWYDCETYSLLDSCVGVFGDSIPMTLLKEHYRCHPRIIQFCNQQFYDNQLVPMTQDAGEQSLTLLVTAKGNHTRNNSNLRELDSLLAVLDGSGESIWEGEDGRGFIAPFKNQATLSGSCLPADFINDTVHKFQGRECDEIVFSTVLDKHKSPERLSFVDDARMVNVAVSRAKNRFTLVTGDGVFKAGNGHIAALIRYMEYYAEDGHIHRAPVISAFDLLYKEYDRSQERLNKRLRPDDSPFKSEQIVAQILREALAQEARQSIMFHREVLLIQLASAAGASFTEREREFMNNGSCCDFVLYFKVGKRPLGVIEVDGGHHNDLVQIERDTVKNSILEKCGIPLLRLRTIESHIEEKIAAFVDQWTPPVPDDGRNASSG
;
A
#
# COMPACT_ATOMS: atom_id res chain seq x y z
N MET A 1 -25.14 2.71 35.38
CA MET A 1 -24.52 1.67 34.51
C MET A 1 -24.62 0.34 35.21
N SER A 2 -24.95 -0.75 34.50
CA SER A 2 -24.87 -2.09 35.10
C SER A 2 -23.40 -2.40 35.42
N PRO A 3 -23.04 -2.82 36.64
CA PRO A 3 -21.65 -3.10 37.02
C PRO A 3 -21.02 -4.24 36.21
N ALA A 4 -21.81 -4.97 35.41
CA ALA A 4 -21.36 -6.11 34.61
C ALA A 4 -21.00 -5.79 33.14
N THR A 5 -21.08 -4.53 32.68
CA THR A 5 -20.78 -4.21 31.27
C THR A 5 -19.30 -3.92 31.03
N ALA A 6 -18.84 -4.15 29.80
CA ALA A 6 -17.50 -3.77 29.34
C ALA A 6 -17.27 -2.26 29.45
N LEU A 7 -18.31 -1.43 29.29
CA LEU A 7 -18.21 0.01 29.52
C LEU A 7 -17.81 0.35 30.96
N ASN A 8 -18.35 -0.35 31.96
CA ASN A 8 -17.98 -0.13 33.35
C ASN A 8 -16.50 -0.49 33.60
N ALA A 9 -16.02 -1.58 33.01
CA ALA A 9 -14.60 -1.95 33.07
C ALA A 9 -13.70 -0.90 32.40
N TYR A 10 -14.11 -0.37 31.24
CA TYR A 10 -13.40 0.68 30.52
C TYR A 10 -13.38 2.01 31.29
N CYS A 11 -14.50 2.44 31.89
CA CYS A 11 -14.52 3.64 32.72
C CYS A 11 -13.66 3.52 33.99
N LYS A 12 -13.45 2.32 34.51
CA LYS A 12 -12.66 2.06 35.72
C LYS A 12 -11.19 1.68 35.45
N GLY A 13 -10.85 1.34 34.20
CA GLY A 13 -9.55 0.74 33.86
C GLY A 13 -9.31 -0.61 34.55
N GLN A 14 -10.37 -1.36 34.88
CA GLN A 14 -10.29 -2.60 35.64
C GLN A 14 -11.11 -3.71 34.96
N PRO A 15 -10.50 -4.53 34.08
CA PRO A 15 -11.17 -5.67 33.46
C PRO A 15 -11.30 -6.83 34.45
N VAL A 16 -12.33 -7.65 34.28
CA VAL A 16 -12.51 -8.89 35.06
C VAL A 16 -11.82 -10.06 34.34
N GLN A 17 -10.91 -10.76 35.02
CA GLN A 17 -10.31 -12.01 34.51
C GLN A 17 -11.35 -13.14 34.49
N GLN A 18 -11.23 -14.05 33.52
CA GLN A 18 -12.20 -15.13 33.33
C GLN A 18 -11.51 -16.49 33.23
N ASP A 19 -12.16 -17.50 33.80
CA ASP A 19 -11.76 -18.88 33.57
C ASP A 19 -12.09 -19.24 32.12
N SER A 20 -11.03 -19.52 31.34
CA SER A 20 -11.20 -19.92 29.95
C SER A 20 -11.97 -21.24 29.88
N PRO A 21 -13.03 -21.35 29.06
CA PRO A 21 -13.87 -22.55 29.00
C PRO A 21 -13.12 -23.78 28.46
N GLY A 22 -11.95 -23.59 27.83
CA GLY A 22 -11.19 -24.65 27.19
C GLY A 22 -11.93 -25.23 25.97
N ASN A 23 -11.38 -26.32 25.41
CA ASN A 23 -11.99 -27.12 24.34
C ASN A 23 -12.50 -26.33 23.12
N PHE A 24 -11.62 -25.52 22.52
CA PHE A 24 -11.96 -24.69 21.37
C PHE A 24 -12.01 -25.48 20.05
N ILE A 25 -12.91 -25.08 19.16
CA ILE A 25 -12.99 -25.56 17.78
C ILE A 25 -12.46 -24.51 16.79
N PHE A 26 -12.04 -24.94 15.59
CA PHE A 26 -11.47 -24.05 14.57
C PHE A 26 -12.06 -24.32 13.17
N PRO A 27 -13.38 -24.08 12.99
CA PRO A 27 -14.08 -24.41 11.75
C PRO A 27 -13.66 -23.57 10.53
N PHE A 28 -12.87 -22.52 10.72
CA PHE A 28 -12.36 -21.68 9.65
C PHE A 28 -10.85 -21.80 9.45
N GLY A 29 -10.22 -22.84 10.00
CA GLY A 29 -8.77 -23.03 10.00
C GLY A 29 -8.04 -22.14 11.01
N LEU A 30 -6.75 -22.38 11.23
CA LEU A 30 -5.94 -21.62 12.20
C LEU A 30 -4.45 -21.61 11.83
N ASN A 31 -3.72 -20.72 12.49
CA ASN A 31 -2.26 -20.73 12.62
C ASN A 31 -1.85 -20.48 14.09
N GLU A 32 -0.55 -20.32 14.37
CA GLU A 32 -0.05 -20.21 15.74
C GLU A 32 -0.59 -18.98 16.46
N SER A 33 -0.53 -17.80 15.82
CA SER A 33 -1.00 -16.56 16.45
C SER A 33 -2.52 -16.50 16.57
N GLN A 34 -3.26 -17.04 15.59
CA GLN A 34 -4.72 -17.10 15.62
C GLN A 34 -5.22 -18.06 16.70
N LEU A 35 -4.54 -19.20 16.91
CA LEU A 35 -4.84 -20.11 18.04
C LEU A 35 -4.74 -19.35 19.36
N LYS A 36 -3.62 -18.67 19.57
CA LYS A 36 -3.38 -17.87 20.78
C LYS A 36 -4.42 -16.76 20.94
N ALA A 37 -4.78 -16.08 19.85
CA ALA A 37 -5.77 -15.01 19.85
C ALA A 37 -7.16 -15.53 20.28
N VAL A 38 -7.59 -16.69 19.77
CA VAL A 38 -8.85 -17.34 20.17
C VAL A 38 -8.80 -17.73 21.65
N GLU A 39 -7.74 -18.40 22.12
CA GLU A 39 -7.62 -18.80 23.52
C GLU A 39 -7.67 -17.59 24.48
N GLN A 40 -6.97 -16.51 24.11
CA GLN A 40 -6.91 -15.30 24.91
C GLN A 40 -8.21 -14.50 24.89
N ALA A 41 -8.99 -14.56 23.80
CA ALA A 41 -10.26 -13.86 23.68
C ALA A 41 -11.29 -14.27 24.75
N PHE A 42 -11.15 -15.47 25.34
CA PHE A 42 -12.02 -15.99 26.40
C PHE A 42 -11.37 -15.96 27.79
N SER A 43 -10.14 -15.45 27.94
CA SER A 43 -9.41 -15.42 29.22
C SER A 43 -9.68 -14.17 30.06
N SER A 44 -10.30 -13.15 29.49
CA SER A 44 -10.55 -11.85 30.12
C SER A 44 -11.83 -11.24 29.57
N GLN A 45 -12.50 -10.44 30.39
CA GLN A 45 -13.67 -9.65 29.98
C GLN A 45 -13.35 -8.74 28.79
N ILE A 46 -12.13 -8.24 28.70
CA ILE A 46 -11.65 -7.41 27.60
C ILE A 46 -10.38 -8.04 27.04
N SER A 47 -10.34 -8.21 25.72
CA SER A 47 -9.16 -8.71 24.99
C SER A 47 -8.92 -7.89 23.73
N LEU A 48 -7.65 -7.82 23.33
CA LEU A 48 -7.22 -7.09 22.15
C LEU A 48 -6.47 -8.01 21.18
N ILE A 49 -6.86 -7.95 19.92
CA ILE A 49 -6.21 -8.66 18.81
C ILE A 49 -5.68 -7.60 17.86
N GLU A 50 -4.36 -7.45 17.83
CA GLU A 50 -3.67 -6.62 16.87
C GLU A 50 -3.49 -7.43 15.58
N GLY A 51 -4.16 -7.01 14.51
CA GLY A 51 -4.24 -7.74 13.25
C GLY A 51 -3.69 -6.91 12.10
N PRO A 52 -2.38 -7.01 11.81
CA PRO A 52 -1.75 -6.43 10.63
C PRO A 52 -2.48 -6.81 9.34
N PRO A 53 -2.30 -6.06 8.24
CA PRO A 53 -3.00 -6.35 6.98
C PRO A 53 -2.63 -7.75 6.49
N GLY A 54 -3.57 -8.54 5.98
CA GLY A 54 -3.29 -9.88 5.44
C GLY A 54 -3.07 -11.01 6.47
N THR A 55 -3.25 -10.77 7.77
CA THR A 55 -3.01 -11.76 8.85
C THR A 55 -4.20 -12.66 9.21
N GLY A 56 -5.32 -12.53 8.50
CA GLY A 56 -6.51 -13.33 8.75
C GLY A 56 -7.37 -12.87 9.94
N LYS A 57 -7.46 -11.55 10.20
CA LYS A 57 -8.40 -10.95 11.18
C LYS A 57 -9.80 -11.54 11.12
N THR A 58 -10.43 -11.51 9.94
CA THR A 58 -11.80 -12.02 9.75
C THR A 58 -11.90 -13.52 10.07
N GLN A 59 -10.89 -14.32 9.73
CA GLN A 59 -10.86 -15.75 10.06
C GLN A 59 -10.80 -15.97 11.58
N THR A 60 -10.00 -15.15 12.27
CA THR A 60 -9.92 -15.16 13.74
C THR A 60 -11.26 -14.79 14.38
N ILE A 61 -11.90 -13.72 13.90
CA ILE A 61 -13.24 -13.29 14.34
C ILE A 61 -14.25 -14.42 14.16
N LEU A 62 -14.24 -15.11 13.02
CA LEU A 62 -15.16 -16.22 12.75
C LEU A 62 -14.95 -17.41 13.69
N ASN A 63 -13.70 -17.77 13.99
CA ASN A 63 -13.39 -18.80 14.98
C ASN A 63 -13.84 -18.39 16.40
N ILE A 64 -13.70 -17.12 16.77
CA ILE A 64 -14.22 -16.59 18.04
C ILE A 64 -15.75 -16.70 18.08
N ILE A 65 -16.44 -16.27 17.02
CA ILE A 65 -17.91 -16.38 16.90
C ILE A 65 -18.35 -17.84 17.04
N ALA A 66 -17.70 -18.77 16.34
CA ALA A 66 -18.01 -20.20 16.44
C ALA A 66 -17.95 -20.72 17.89
N ASN A 67 -16.92 -20.34 18.64
CA ASN A 67 -16.76 -20.76 20.04
C ASN A 67 -17.70 -20.02 21.01
N ILE A 68 -18.14 -18.79 20.69
CA ILE A 68 -19.22 -18.11 21.44
C ILE A 68 -20.55 -18.84 21.22
N LEU A 69 -20.83 -19.24 19.97
CA LEU A 69 -22.06 -19.95 19.62
C LEU A 69 -22.13 -21.35 20.26
N LEU A 70 -21.01 -22.08 20.33
CA LEU A 70 -20.95 -23.35 21.07
C LEU A 70 -21.27 -23.22 22.57
N GLN A 71 -21.08 -22.03 23.15
CA GLN A 71 -21.44 -21.74 24.54
C GLN A 71 -22.92 -21.33 24.69
N GLY A 72 -23.70 -21.31 23.59
CA GLY A 72 -25.07 -20.82 23.57
C GLY A 72 -25.19 -19.32 23.87
N LYS A 73 -24.11 -18.55 23.64
CA LYS A 73 -24.02 -17.13 23.98
C LYS A 73 -24.27 -16.24 22.76
N THR A 74 -24.62 -14.98 23.04
CA THR A 74 -24.92 -13.97 22.02
C THR A 74 -23.69 -13.11 21.69
N VAL A 75 -23.56 -12.71 20.42
CA VAL A 75 -22.46 -11.85 19.96
C VAL A 75 -22.94 -10.79 18.99
N ALA A 76 -22.43 -9.57 19.11
CA ALA A 76 -22.49 -8.61 18.01
C ALA A 76 -21.11 -8.37 17.39
N VAL A 77 -21.07 -8.27 16.06
CA VAL A 77 -19.92 -7.81 15.29
C VAL A 77 -20.22 -6.38 14.81
N VAL A 78 -19.38 -5.43 15.21
CA VAL A 78 -19.58 -4.03 14.88
C VAL A 78 -18.33 -3.41 14.27
N SER A 79 -18.52 -2.43 13.39
CA SER A 79 -17.47 -1.58 12.83
C SER A 79 -18.04 -0.22 12.43
N ASN A 80 -17.16 0.75 12.15
CA ASN A 80 -17.52 2.04 11.54
C ASN A 80 -17.78 1.88 10.04
N ASN A 81 -17.09 0.92 9.41
CA ASN A 81 -17.22 0.66 7.99
C ASN A 81 -18.07 -0.60 7.75
N ASN A 82 -19.16 -0.44 6.98
CA ASN A 82 -20.03 -1.55 6.60
C ASN A 82 -19.29 -2.68 5.87
N ALA A 83 -18.18 -2.39 5.18
CA ALA A 83 -17.39 -3.39 4.45
C ALA A 83 -16.76 -4.45 5.38
N ALA A 84 -16.26 -4.07 6.57
CA ALA A 84 -15.64 -5.01 7.50
C ALA A 84 -16.65 -6.05 8.02
N VAL A 85 -17.84 -5.57 8.39
CA VAL A 85 -18.94 -6.45 8.85
C VAL A 85 -19.46 -7.31 7.68
N LYS A 86 -19.53 -6.75 6.46
CA LYS A 86 -19.92 -7.49 5.26
C LYS A 86 -19.00 -8.68 4.98
N ASN A 87 -17.69 -8.52 5.14
CA ASN A 87 -16.72 -9.63 4.95
C ASN A 87 -16.98 -10.80 5.90
N VAL A 88 -17.42 -10.53 7.14
CA VAL A 88 -17.84 -11.57 8.09
C VAL A 88 -19.08 -12.29 7.58
N TYR A 89 -20.09 -11.55 7.11
CA TYR A 89 -21.32 -12.14 6.55
C TYR A 89 -21.06 -13.01 5.33
N GLU A 90 -20.24 -12.52 4.39
CA GLU A 90 -19.90 -13.25 3.16
C GLU A 90 -19.20 -14.57 3.48
N LYS A 91 -18.27 -14.59 4.45
CA LYS A 91 -17.60 -15.82 4.88
C LYS A 91 -18.52 -16.78 5.63
N LEU A 92 -19.43 -16.29 6.48
CA LEU A 92 -20.45 -17.15 7.10
C LEU A 92 -21.39 -17.76 6.05
N GLY A 93 -21.78 -16.98 5.05
CA GLY A 93 -22.60 -17.43 3.92
C GLY A 93 -21.93 -18.53 3.09
N LYS A 94 -20.64 -18.40 2.79
CA LYS A 94 -19.85 -19.44 2.10
C LYS A 94 -19.85 -20.80 2.82
N CYS A 95 -20.09 -20.81 4.13
CA CYS A 95 -20.17 -22.04 4.94
C CYS A 95 -21.61 -22.46 5.29
N GLY A 96 -22.62 -21.72 4.81
CA GLY A 96 -24.04 -21.96 5.12
C GLY A 96 -24.43 -21.62 6.56
N LEU A 97 -23.83 -20.58 7.15
CA LEU A 97 -24.10 -20.11 8.52
C LEU A 97 -24.70 -18.69 8.56
N ASP A 98 -25.03 -18.11 7.41
CA ASP A 98 -25.61 -16.77 7.28
C ASP A 98 -27.02 -16.65 7.90
N TYR A 99 -27.76 -17.76 7.98
CA TYR A 99 -29.08 -17.82 8.64
C TYR A 99 -29.05 -17.49 10.15
N LEU A 100 -27.87 -17.49 10.77
CA LEU A 100 -27.68 -17.16 12.19
C LEU A 100 -27.55 -15.65 12.43
N VAL A 101 -27.37 -14.87 11.37
CA VAL A 101 -26.94 -13.48 11.45
C VAL A 101 -28.10 -12.53 11.18
N ALA A 102 -28.45 -11.72 12.18
CA ALA A 102 -29.31 -10.58 11.97
C ALA A 102 -28.48 -9.36 11.55
N ARG A 103 -28.62 -8.97 10.28
CA ARG A 103 -27.96 -7.80 9.70
C ARG A 103 -28.73 -6.54 10.09
N LEU A 104 -28.51 -6.07 11.31
CA LEU A 104 -29.15 -4.90 11.88
C LEU A 104 -28.32 -3.63 11.57
N GLY A 105 -28.79 -2.46 12.01
CA GLY A 105 -28.14 -1.20 11.71
C GLY A 105 -29.12 -0.06 11.50
N ASN A 106 -28.87 0.76 10.48
CA ASN A 106 -29.77 1.82 10.06
C ASN A 106 -31.16 1.25 9.66
N LYS A 107 -32.12 2.13 9.37
CA LYS A 107 -33.49 1.70 9.03
C LYS A 107 -33.53 0.81 7.78
N GLU A 108 -32.82 1.22 6.73
CA GLU A 108 -32.75 0.52 5.45
C GLU A 108 -32.20 -0.90 5.60
N ASN A 109 -31.04 -1.08 6.26
CA ASN A 109 -30.44 -2.41 6.48
C ASN A 109 -31.40 -3.36 7.21
N ARG A 110 -32.17 -2.84 8.17
CA ARG A 110 -33.16 -3.65 8.91
C ARG A 110 -34.32 -4.06 8.01
N GLU A 111 -34.82 -3.14 7.20
CA GLU A 111 -35.88 -3.44 6.23
C GLU A 111 -35.41 -4.48 5.20
N THR A 112 -34.19 -4.31 4.66
CA THR A 112 -33.56 -5.29 3.76
C THR A 112 -33.39 -6.66 4.43
N PHE A 113 -32.93 -6.70 5.69
CA PHE A 113 -32.79 -7.95 6.43
C PHE A 113 -34.11 -8.72 6.55
N PHE A 114 -35.20 -8.06 6.94
CA PHE A 114 -36.50 -8.75 7.06
C PHE A 114 -37.09 -9.14 5.70
N ALA A 115 -36.76 -8.42 4.63
CA ALA A 115 -37.16 -8.75 3.27
C ALA A 115 -36.36 -9.93 2.67
N GLU A 116 -35.06 -10.02 2.97
CA GLU A 116 -34.10 -10.95 2.34
C GLU A 116 -33.55 -12.00 3.33
N ARG A 117 -34.30 -12.31 4.40
CA ARG A 117 -33.81 -13.20 5.46
C ARG A 117 -33.49 -14.61 4.93
N SER A 118 -32.31 -15.11 5.29
CA SER A 118 -31.92 -16.48 4.97
C SER A 118 -32.70 -17.48 5.82
N LEU A 119 -33.30 -18.47 5.16
CA LEU A 119 -34.00 -19.55 5.85
C LEU A 119 -33.00 -20.51 6.49
N ARG A 120 -33.40 -21.06 7.64
CA ARG A 120 -32.65 -22.14 8.26
C ARG A 120 -32.61 -23.36 7.33
N PRO A 121 -31.44 -23.97 7.09
CA PRO A 121 -31.34 -25.21 6.32
C PRO A 121 -32.16 -26.34 6.97
N SER A 122 -32.75 -27.22 6.14
CA SER A 122 -33.33 -28.46 6.65
C SER A 122 -32.23 -29.40 7.14
N VAL A 123 -32.41 -30.00 8.32
CA VAL A 123 -31.50 -31.02 8.83
C VAL A 123 -31.61 -32.26 7.94
N ASP A 124 -30.50 -32.68 7.34
CA ASP A 124 -30.43 -33.92 6.58
C ASP A 124 -30.37 -35.12 7.56
N PRO A 125 -31.40 -35.99 7.59
CA PRO A 125 -31.45 -37.15 8.49
C PRO A 125 -30.34 -38.17 8.24
N GLU A 126 -29.71 -38.16 7.06
CA GLU A 126 -28.62 -39.06 6.68
C GLU A 126 -27.22 -38.49 6.97
N SER A 127 -27.14 -37.31 7.60
CA SER A 127 -25.86 -36.69 7.96
C SER A 127 -25.02 -37.58 8.87
N GLU A 128 -23.71 -37.64 8.62
CA GLU A 128 -22.77 -38.31 9.52
C GLU A 128 -22.89 -37.76 10.96
N PRO A 129 -22.71 -38.62 11.98
CA PRO A 129 -22.71 -38.17 13.36
C PRO A 129 -21.62 -37.12 13.60
N ALA A 130 -21.93 -36.14 14.45
CA ALA A 130 -20.98 -35.10 14.81
C ALA A 130 -19.74 -35.71 15.48
N PRO A 131 -18.52 -35.31 15.07
CA PRO A 131 -17.30 -35.72 15.76
C PRO A 131 -17.34 -35.35 17.24
N ALA A 132 -16.82 -36.21 18.11
CA ALA A 132 -16.73 -35.94 19.53
C ALA A 132 -15.74 -34.79 19.80
N MET A 133 -15.98 -34.02 20.87
CA MET A 133 -15.10 -32.91 21.21
C MET A 133 -13.69 -33.42 21.55
N GLU A 134 -13.58 -34.58 22.20
CA GLU A 134 -12.32 -35.22 22.56
C GLU A 134 -11.46 -35.52 21.32
N ASP A 135 -12.08 -35.98 20.22
CA ASP A 135 -11.37 -36.27 18.97
C ASP A 135 -10.83 -34.98 18.34
N ILE A 136 -11.66 -33.93 18.29
CA ILE A 136 -11.28 -32.60 17.79
C ILE A 136 -10.09 -32.04 18.59
N GLN A 137 -10.14 -32.14 19.92
CA GLN A 137 -9.04 -31.71 20.79
C GLN A 137 -7.78 -32.55 20.58
N GLY A 138 -7.91 -33.85 20.33
CA GLY A 138 -6.79 -34.74 19.98
C GLY A 138 -6.08 -34.30 18.69
N VAL A 139 -6.84 -33.98 17.65
CA VAL A 139 -6.29 -33.43 16.39
C VAL A 139 -5.63 -32.08 16.63
N LEU A 140 -6.27 -31.17 17.37
CA LEU A 140 -5.71 -29.86 17.72
C LEU A 140 -4.38 -30.00 18.47
N GLN A 141 -4.28 -30.91 19.45
CA GLN A 141 -3.05 -31.12 20.22
C GLN A 141 -1.90 -31.64 19.34
N ARG A 142 -2.20 -32.49 18.36
CA ARG A 142 -1.21 -32.93 17.36
C ARG A 142 -0.78 -31.76 16.47
N LEU A 143 -1.73 -30.97 15.97
CA LEU A 143 -1.47 -29.83 15.10
C LEU A 143 -0.60 -28.76 15.79
N ARG A 144 -0.84 -28.48 17.09
CA ARG A 144 -0.05 -27.54 17.90
C ARG A 144 1.46 -27.80 17.83
N ARG A 145 1.88 -29.07 17.71
CA ARG A 145 3.30 -29.45 17.63
C ARG A 145 3.98 -29.00 16.34
N TYR A 146 3.20 -28.67 15.31
CA TYR A 146 3.68 -28.35 13.97
C TYR A 146 3.47 -26.88 13.57
N LEU A 147 2.63 -26.13 14.28
CA LEU A 147 2.38 -24.71 14.00
C LEU A 147 3.68 -23.88 14.03
N SER A 148 4.51 -24.08 15.07
CA SER A 148 5.79 -23.39 15.19
C SER A 148 6.80 -23.82 14.11
N ALA A 149 6.78 -25.10 13.71
CA ALA A 149 7.61 -25.58 12.61
C ALA A 149 7.21 -24.94 11.27
N ARG A 150 5.92 -24.72 11.02
CA ARG A 150 5.43 -24.00 9.83
C ARG A 150 5.93 -22.55 9.81
N ASN A 151 5.88 -21.86 10.94
CA ASN A 151 6.42 -20.51 11.05
C ASN A 151 7.95 -20.48 10.85
N ALA A 152 8.66 -21.48 11.39
CA ALA A 152 10.10 -21.61 11.19
C ALA A 152 10.48 -21.82 9.72
N VAL A 153 9.72 -22.61 8.95
CA VAL A 153 9.94 -22.78 7.50
C VAL A 153 9.88 -21.44 6.76
N ALA A 154 8.80 -20.68 6.96
CA ALA A 154 8.61 -19.39 6.31
C ALA A 154 9.72 -18.38 6.69
N GLN A 155 10.05 -18.30 7.98
CA GLN A 155 11.12 -17.43 8.47
C GLN A 155 12.49 -17.80 7.87
N LEU A 156 12.83 -19.10 7.84
CA LEU A 156 14.09 -19.57 7.29
C LEU A 156 14.21 -19.30 5.79
N GLN A 157 13.12 -19.41 5.02
CA GLN A 157 13.12 -19.08 3.60
C GLN A 157 13.47 -17.61 3.35
N ILE A 158 12.91 -16.68 4.13
CA ILE A 158 13.22 -15.25 4.05
C ILE A 158 14.67 -14.99 4.42
N GLU A 159 15.13 -15.54 5.55
CA GLU A 159 16.51 -15.36 6.00
C GLU A 159 17.53 -15.93 5.00
N ILE A 160 17.21 -17.06 4.35
CA ILE A 160 18.04 -17.63 3.28
C ILE A 160 18.09 -16.67 2.09
N ASN A 161 16.94 -16.15 1.64
CA ASN A 161 16.85 -15.21 0.52
C ASN A 161 17.65 -13.92 0.80
N GLU A 162 17.47 -13.31 1.97
CA GLU A 162 18.22 -12.12 2.39
C GLU A 162 19.74 -12.36 2.38
N LEU A 163 20.19 -13.50 2.93
CA LEU A 163 21.60 -13.86 2.93
C LEU A 163 22.15 -14.16 1.53
N GLU A 164 21.34 -14.70 0.62
CA GLU A 164 21.72 -14.91 -0.79
C GLU A 164 21.91 -13.58 -1.52
N ILE A 165 21.05 -12.59 -1.27
CA ILE A 165 21.16 -11.23 -1.81
C ILE A 165 22.42 -10.54 -1.27
N GLU A 166 22.65 -10.53 0.05
CA GLU A 166 23.85 -9.94 0.66
C GLU A 166 25.14 -10.57 0.09
N ARG A 167 25.13 -11.90 -0.05
CA ARG A 167 26.25 -12.64 -0.62
C ARG A 167 26.48 -12.25 -2.08
N HIS A 168 25.42 -12.10 -2.88
CA HIS A 168 25.52 -11.66 -4.27
C HIS A 168 26.19 -10.28 -4.37
N TYR A 169 25.72 -9.30 -3.61
CA TYR A 169 26.31 -7.95 -3.58
C TYR A 169 27.77 -7.95 -3.13
N LEU A 170 28.13 -8.78 -2.15
CA LEU A 170 29.52 -8.91 -1.73
C LEU A 170 30.41 -9.46 -2.86
N VAL A 171 29.93 -10.45 -3.62
CA VAL A 171 30.67 -11.01 -4.76
C VAL A 171 30.83 -9.98 -5.86
N GLN A 172 29.75 -9.27 -6.21
CA GLN A 172 29.80 -8.20 -7.21
C GLN A 172 30.77 -7.09 -6.80
N TRP A 173 30.68 -6.62 -5.55
CA TRP A 173 31.59 -5.60 -5.03
C TRP A 173 33.05 -6.04 -5.07
N GLN A 174 33.36 -7.31 -4.79
CA GLN A 174 34.72 -7.84 -4.92
C GLN A 174 35.22 -7.81 -6.36
N GLN A 175 34.35 -8.14 -7.33
CA GLN A 175 34.68 -8.10 -8.76
C GLN A 175 34.97 -6.67 -9.22
N ASP A 176 34.09 -5.72 -8.87
CA ASP A 176 34.21 -4.31 -9.25
C ASP A 176 35.47 -3.65 -8.66
N ASN A 177 35.92 -4.11 -7.49
CA ASN A 177 37.10 -3.60 -6.80
C ASN A 177 38.37 -4.45 -7.04
N GLY A 178 38.33 -5.43 -7.94
CA GLY A 178 39.49 -6.26 -8.30
C GLY A 178 40.06 -7.09 -7.14
N ILE A 179 39.23 -7.45 -6.16
CA ILE A 179 39.63 -8.21 -4.98
C ILE A 179 39.68 -9.69 -5.34
N VAL A 180 40.89 -10.25 -5.42
CA VAL A 180 41.09 -11.69 -5.62
C VAL A 180 40.83 -12.42 -4.29
N PRO A 181 39.89 -13.39 -4.24
CA PRO A 181 39.67 -14.18 -3.03
C PRO A 181 40.88 -15.06 -2.72
N VAL A 182 41.33 -15.09 -1.46
CA VAL A 182 42.31 -16.07 -1.01
C VAL A 182 41.59 -17.40 -0.79
N HIS A 183 41.87 -18.41 -1.62
CA HIS A 183 41.27 -19.75 -1.55
C HIS A 183 41.68 -20.63 -0.34
N ASP A 184 42.11 -20.03 0.77
CA ASP A 184 42.35 -20.80 1.99
C ASP A 184 41.04 -20.93 2.77
N ARG A 185 40.30 -22.02 2.55
CA ARG A 185 39.15 -22.38 3.39
C ARG A 185 39.65 -22.73 4.79
N TYR A 186 39.66 -21.75 5.69
CA TYR A 186 39.86 -21.99 7.10
C TYR A 186 38.68 -22.84 7.62
N LYS A 187 38.96 -24.01 8.20
CA LYS A 187 37.93 -24.90 8.78
C LYS A 187 37.41 -24.35 10.13
N LEU A 188 36.92 -23.11 10.12
CA LEU A 188 36.37 -22.40 11.28
C LEU A 188 34.85 -22.59 11.34
N SER A 189 34.28 -22.61 12.54
CA SER A 189 32.84 -22.44 12.71
C SER A 189 32.43 -20.99 12.38
N PRO A 190 31.15 -20.70 12.07
CA PRO A 190 30.70 -19.33 11.81
C PRO A 190 31.12 -18.33 12.90
N GLN A 191 31.00 -18.71 14.17
CA GLN A 191 31.43 -17.89 15.31
C GLN A 191 32.94 -17.63 15.33
N LYS A 192 33.76 -18.65 15.05
CA LYS A 192 35.22 -18.45 14.95
C LYS A 192 35.63 -17.65 13.71
N THR A 193 34.85 -17.72 12.63
CA THR A 193 35.04 -16.90 11.44
C THR A 193 34.78 -15.43 11.75
N THR A 194 33.68 -15.10 12.45
CA THR A 194 33.38 -13.73 12.89
C THR A 194 34.41 -13.21 13.89
N ASP A 195 34.86 -14.04 14.83
CA ASP A 195 35.91 -13.68 15.79
C ASP A 195 37.23 -13.34 15.08
N LEU A 196 37.58 -14.11 14.04
CA LEU A 196 38.77 -13.84 13.22
C LEU A 196 38.60 -12.57 12.40
N MET A 197 37.44 -12.37 11.78
CA MET A 197 37.12 -11.14 11.04
C MET A 197 37.23 -9.89 11.92
N ALA A 198 36.74 -9.95 13.16
CA ALA A 198 36.86 -8.88 14.13
C ALA A 198 38.33 -8.66 14.57
N TYR A 199 39.11 -9.73 14.65
CA TYR A 199 40.51 -9.68 15.08
C TYR A 199 41.47 -9.14 14.00
N LEU A 200 41.28 -9.47 12.72
CA LEU A 200 42.19 -9.09 11.62
C LEU A 200 42.48 -7.58 11.50
N PRO A 201 41.49 -6.66 11.65
CA PRO A 201 41.71 -5.22 11.65
C PRO A 201 42.58 -4.71 12.80
N HIS A 202 42.65 -5.43 13.94
CA HIS A 202 43.42 -5.03 15.12
C HIS A 202 44.92 -5.36 15.02
N ILE A 203 45.31 -6.13 14.01
CA ILE A 203 46.72 -6.44 13.74
C ILE A 203 47.39 -5.18 13.14
N PRO A 204 48.59 -4.77 13.59
CA PRO A 204 49.28 -3.60 13.05
C PRO A 204 49.50 -3.68 11.53
N SER A 205 49.45 -2.54 10.85
CA SER A 205 49.52 -2.44 9.38
C SER A 205 50.82 -3.01 8.78
N ASP A 206 51.92 -2.93 9.53
CA ASP A 206 53.27 -3.09 8.99
C ASP A 206 53.84 -4.51 9.17
N ARG A 207 53.37 -5.27 10.16
CA ARG A 207 53.79 -6.65 10.43
C ARG A 207 52.90 -7.36 11.45
N ILE A 208 52.83 -8.69 11.35
CA ILE A 208 52.24 -9.56 12.37
C ILE A 208 53.25 -9.78 13.51
N ARG A 209 52.93 -9.35 14.73
CA ARG A 209 53.79 -9.55 15.92
C ARG A 209 53.74 -11.00 16.39
N ILE A 210 54.72 -11.41 17.19
CA ILE A 210 54.78 -12.78 17.76
C ILE A 210 53.51 -13.09 18.57
N LYS A 211 53.03 -12.14 19.38
CA LYS A 211 51.75 -12.26 20.09
C LYS A 211 50.59 -12.55 19.13
N ASP A 212 50.53 -11.81 18.02
CA ASP A 212 49.46 -11.99 17.03
C ASP A 212 49.56 -13.36 16.32
N ARG A 213 50.78 -13.88 16.10
CA ARG A 213 50.99 -15.25 15.57
C ARG A 213 50.55 -16.33 16.54
N ILE A 214 50.81 -16.15 17.83
CA ILE A 214 50.35 -17.04 18.90
C ILE A 214 48.82 -17.05 18.93
N GLU A 215 48.18 -15.88 18.91
CA GLU A 215 46.72 -15.74 18.87
C GLU A 215 46.11 -16.46 17.64
N LEU A 216 46.68 -16.21 16.45
CA LEU A 216 46.28 -16.86 15.19
C LEU A 216 46.41 -18.39 15.24
N LEU A 217 47.45 -18.90 15.90
CA LEU A 217 47.69 -20.32 16.07
C LEU A 217 46.71 -20.97 17.06
N PHE A 218 46.59 -20.42 18.28
CA PHE A 218 45.84 -21.06 19.36
C PHE A 218 44.33 -20.88 19.22
N ASN A 219 43.85 -19.69 18.83
CA ASN A 219 42.41 -19.42 18.76
C ASN A 219 41.81 -19.83 17.41
N PHE A 220 42.58 -19.66 16.32
CA PHE A 220 42.11 -19.82 14.95
C PHE A 220 42.80 -20.95 14.15
N ARG A 221 43.82 -21.64 14.71
CA ARG A 221 44.56 -22.74 14.06
C ARG A 221 45.28 -22.33 12.77
N ILE A 222 45.68 -21.07 12.66
CA ILE A 222 46.38 -20.51 11.48
C ILE A 222 47.89 -20.53 11.73
N LEU A 223 48.56 -21.54 11.17
CA LEU A 223 50.02 -21.74 11.28
C LEU A 223 50.83 -20.87 10.30
N ARG A 224 50.32 -20.66 9.07
CA ARG A 224 51.02 -19.93 8.01
C ARG A 224 50.46 -18.52 7.87
N THR A 225 51.12 -17.55 8.52
CA THR A 225 50.67 -16.13 8.48
C THR A 225 51.11 -15.36 7.24
N GLY A 226 51.82 -16.00 6.30
CA GLY A 226 52.34 -15.36 5.07
C GLY A 226 51.28 -14.64 4.23
N LYS A 227 50.05 -15.14 4.24
CA LYS A 227 48.88 -14.55 3.56
C LYS A 227 48.14 -13.50 4.39
N LEU A 228 48.62 -13.18 5.59
CA LEU A 228 48.11 -12.14 6.47
C LEU A 228 49.19 -11.07 6.79
N ASN A 229 50.40 -11.21 6.23
CA ASN A 229 51.55 -10.38 6.61
C ASN A 229 51.47 -8.92 6.13
N ASP A 230 50.59 -8.61 5.19
CA ASP A 230 50.39 -7.26 4.65
C ASP A 230 48.92 -6.84 4.78
N ARG A 231 48.65 -5.53 4.82
CA ARG A 231 47.29 -4.98 4.94
C ARG A 231 46.38 -5.40 3.78
N GLY A 232 46.84 -5.34 2.54
CA GLY A 232 46.04 -5.74 1.37
C GLY A 232 45.70 -7.23 1.40
N LYS A 233 46.66 -8.08 1.78
CA LYS A 233 46.43 -9.53 1.94
C LYS A 233 45.47 -9.85 3.09
N ARG A 234 45.51 -9.09 4.19
CA ARG A 234 44.54 -9.22 5.29
C ARG A 234 43.14 -8.81 4.90
N MET A 235 42.99 -7.74 4.12
CA MET A 235 41.68 -7.34 3.60
C MET A 235 41.12 -8.40 2.65
N SER A 236 41.93 -8.92 1.73
CA SER A 236 41.53 -10.03 0.86
C SER A 236 41.16 -11.30 1.66
N ALA A 237 41.89 -11.62 2.72
CA ALA A 237 41.54 -12.71 3.65
C ALA A 237 40.25 -12.44 4.42
N PHE A 238 40.00 -11.20 4.86
CA PHE A 238 38.77 -10.78 5.53
C PHE A 238 37.55 -11.01 4.63
N TYR A 239 37.60 -10.56 3.38
CA TYR A 239 36.49 -10.75 2.42
C TYR A 239 36.27 -12.22 2.06
N SER A 240 37.35 -13.01 2.00
CA SER A 240 37.26 -14.47 1.80
C SER A 240 36.61 -15.18 3.00
N LEU A 241 36.93 -14.74 4.23
CA LEU A 241 36.29 -15.22 5.45
C LEU A 241 34.82 -14.82 5.50
N GLN A 242 34.47 -13.62 5.04
CA GLN A 242 33.10 -13.14 4.96
C GLN A 242 32.26 -14.01 4.00
N LEU A 243 32.78 -14.34 2.82
CA LEU A 243 32.11 -15.28 1.90
C LEU A 243 31.97 -16.70 2.49
N ASP A 244 33.02 -17.22 3.11
CA ASP A 244 32.98 -18.53 3.78
C ASP A 244 31.99 -18.56 4.96
N TYR A 245 31.84 -17.45 5.68
CA TYR A 245 30.79 -17.27 6.69
C TYR A 245 29.40 -17.38 6.05
N TYR A 246 29.13 -16.61 5.00
CA TYR A 246 27.83 -16.65 4.30
C TYR A 246 27.51 -18.06 3.79
N ASP A 247 28.45 -18.71 3.10
CA ASP A 247 28.26 -20.07 2.57
C ASP A 247 27.92 -21.08 3.69
N LYS A 248 28.60 -20.99 4.85
CA LYS A 248 28.34 -21.88 6.00
C LYS A 248 27.00 -21.60 6.68
N VAL A 249 26.64 -20.33 6.86
CA VAL A 249 25.36 -19.95 7.46
C VAL A 249 24.20 -20.36 6.55
N LEU A 250 24.30 -20.10 5.25
CA LEU A 250 23.34 -20.56 4.25
C LEU A 250 23.19 -22.08 4.28
N GLN A 251 24.29 -22.83 4.28
CA GLN A 251 24.24 -24.28 4.36
C GLN A 251 23.56 -24.77 5.66
N LYS A 252 23.82 -24.11 6.79
CA LYS A 252 23.18 -24.44 8.07
C LYS A 252 21.67 -24.19 8.01
N LYS A 253 21.25 -22.99 7.59
CA LYS A 253 19.84 -22.61 7.48
C LYS A 253 19.07 -23.49 6.49
N LYS A 254 19.67 -23.82 5.33
CA LYS A 254 19.06 -24.76 4.37
C LYS A 254 18.83 -26.14 4.96
N ARG A 255 19.75 -26.64 5.81
CA ARG A 255 19.53 -27.91 6.54
C ARG A 255 18.44 -27.80 7.60
N GLU A 256 18.39 -26.70 8.35
CA GLU A 256 17.32 -26.44 9.33
C GLU A 256 15.95 -26.35 8.62
N LEU A 257 15.88 -25.67 7.47
CA LEU A 257 14.68 -25.58 6.62
C LEU A 257 14.21 -26.96 6.19
N SER A 258 15.08 -27.77 5.58
CA SER A 258 14.73 -29.13 5.14
C SER A 258 14.29 -30.03 6.31
N ALA A 259 14.84 -29.84 7.51
CA ALA A 259 14.42 -30.61 8.69
C ALA A 259 13.00 -30.25 9.13
N HIS A 260 12.63 -28.96 9.11
CA HIS A 260 11.28 -28.52 9.44
C HIS A 260 10.26 -28.92 8.35
N GLU A 261 10.62 -28.80 7.07
CA GLU A 261 9.78 -29.25 5.96
C GLU A 261 9.49 -30.76 6.05
N GLU A 262 10.50 -31.56 6.35
CA GLU A 262 10.34 -33.00 6.53
C GLU A 262 9.47 -33.33 7.76
N ALA A 263 9.62 -32.60 8.86
CA ALA A 263 8.76 -32.76 10.04
C ALA A 263 7.28 -32.47 9.73
N LEU A 264 6.99 -31.42 8.94
CA LEU A 264 5.63 -31.09 8.50
C LEU A 264 5.07 -32.16 7.55
N ARG A 265 5.90 -32.70 6.66
CA ARG A 265 5.54 -33.75 5.71
C ARG A 265 5.21 -35.07 6.42
N ILE A 266 6.09 -35.53 7.31
CA ILE A 266 5.87 -36.74 8.13
C ILE A 266 4.65 -36.56 9.04
N GLY A 267 4.49 -35.36 9.61
CA GLY A 267 3.35 -35.02 10.47
C GLY A 267 2.02 -34.91 9.73
N ASN A 268 2.02 -34.93 8.40
CA ASN A 268 0.86 -34.71 7.53
C ASN A 268 0.06 -33.45 7.91
N PHE A 269 0.77 -32.34 8.11
CA PHE A 269 0.22 -31.10 8.67
C PHE A 269 -1.05 -30.60 7.96
N ASN A 270 -1.05 -30.59 6.62
CA ASN A 270 -2.18 -30.11 5.84
C ASN A 270 -3.44 -30.96 6.05
N ALA A 271 -3.29 -32.29 6.05
CA ALA A 271 -4.41 -33.19 6.32
C ALA A 271 -4.94 -33.03 7.74
N LEU A 272 -4.08 -32.83 8.74
CA LEU A 272 -4.52 -32.56 10.12
C LEU A 272 -5.29 -31.23 10.22
N LEU A 273 -4.85 -30.19 9.50
CA LEU A 273 -5.54 -28.90 9.50
C LEU A 273 -6.91 -29.01 8.83
N GLU A 274 -7.01 -29.76 7.72
CA GLU A 274 -8.27 -30.04 7.02
C GLU A 274 -9.22 -30.89 7.88
N GLU A 275 -8.70 -31.95 8.52
CA GLU A 275 -9.43 -32.79 9.46
C GLU A 275 -9.98 -31.98 10.64
N LEU A 276 -9.15 -31.12 11.24
CA LEU A 276 -9.58 -30.24 12.33
C LEU A 276 -10.67 -29.27 11.87
N THR A 277 -10.49 -28.65 10.71
CA THR A 277 -11.42 -27.64 10.18
C THR A 277 -12.77 -28.27 9.86
N SER A 278 -12.78 -29.38 9.13
CA SER A 278 -13.98 -30.12 8.75
C SER A 278 -14.71 -30.71 9.96
N SER A 279 -13.98 -31.30 10.91
CA SER A 279 -14.57 -31.89 12.11
C SER A 279 -15.13 -30.82 13.06
N SER A 280 -14.41 -29.70 13.21
CA SER A 280 -14.89 -28.51 13.93
C SER A 280 -16.18 -27.96 13.32
N MET A 281 -16.25 -27.85 11.99
CA MET A 281 -17.43 -27.32 11.30
C MET A 281 -18.64 -28.26 11.45
N ARG A 282 -18.46 -29.58 11.29
CA ARG A 282 -19.53 -30.56 11.51
C ARG A 282 -20.05 -30.53 12.94
N HIS A 283 -19.13 -30.48 13.92
CA HIS A 283 -19.50 -30.37 15.33
C HIS A 283 -20.29 -29.07 15.62
N LEU A 284 -19.84 -27.93 15.08
CA LEU A 284 -20.55 -26.65 15.21
C LEU A 284 -21.96 -26.74 14.62
N LYS A 285 -22.10 -27.22 13.38
CA LYS A 285 -23.40 -27.32 12.69
C LYS A 285 -24.37 -28.19 13.47
N HIS A 286 -23.92 -29.36 13.94
CA HIS A 286 -24.75 -30.23 14.76
C HIS A 286 -25.20 -29.57 16.08
N HIS A 287 -24.29 -28.88 16.77
CA HIS A 287 -24.64 -28.12 17.98
C HIS A 287 -25.70 -27.05 17.69
N LEU A 288 -25.50 -26.28 16.62
CA LEU A 288 -26.45 -25.24 16.19
C LEU A 288 -27.81 -25.84 15.84
N ASP A 289 -27.84 -27.01 15.23
CA ASP A 289 -29.10 -27.65 14.86
C ASP A 289 -29.98 -28.02 16.07
N LEU A 290 -29.35 -28.37 17.18
CA LEU A 290 -30.04 -28.71 18.43
C LEU A 290 -30.46 -27.47 19.24
N HIS A 291 -29.72 -26.37 19.13
CA HIS A 291 -29.85 -25.23 20.05
C HIS A 291 -30.45 -23.96 19.44
N ILE A 292 -30.42 -23.80 18.11
CA ILE A 292 -31.01 -22.63 17.46
C ILE A 292 -32.53 -22.80 17.34
N SER A 293 -33.26 -21.78 17.82
CA SER A 293 -34.72 -21.75 17.74
C SER A 293 -35.19 -21.88 16.28
N PRO A 294 -36.25 -22.66 15.99
CA PRO A 294 -36.86 -22.69 14.66
C PRO A 294 -37.83 -21.52 14.42
N ASN A 295 -38.10 -20.69 15.43
CA ASN A 295 -39.04 -19.58 15.29
C ASN A 295 -38.48 -18.51 14.34
N ASP A 296 -39.15 -18.28 13.23
CA ASP A 296 -38.82 -17.23 12.24
C ASP A 296 -39.91 -16.15 12.11
N ASP A 297 -40.89 -16.14 13.02
CA ASP A 297 -41.97 -15.16 13.04
C ASP A 297 -41.54 -13.85 13.71
N PHE A 298 -40.63 -13.14 13.04
CA PHE A 298 -40.17 -11.82 13.44
C PHE A 298 -40.30 -10.81 12.31
N ASP A 299 -40.61 -9.57 12.68
CA ASP A 299 -40.70 -8.41 11.79
C ASP A 299 -39.93 -7.22 12.38
N ILE A 300 -40.18 -6.02 11.84
CA ILE A 300 -39.52 -4.78 12.29
C ILE A 300 -39.76 -4.46 13.78
N THR A 301 -40.74 -5.10 14.43
CA THR A 301 -41.08 -4.99 15.85
C THR A 301 -40.35 -6.00 16.74
N TYR A 302 -39.39 -6.77 16.20
CA TYR A 302 -38.61 -7.82 16.90
C TYR A 302 -38.10 -7.44 18.30
N ARG A 303 -37.84 -6.15 18.55
CA ARG A 303 -37.41 -5.63 19.86
C ARG A 303 -38.39 -5.94 21.00
N ASN A 304 -39.68 -6.06 20.69
CA ASN A 304 -40.71 -6.46 21.66
C ASN A 304 -40.51 -7.90 22.16
N HIS A 305 -39.80 -8.73 21.38
CA HIS A 305 -39.52 -10.14 21.65
C HIS A 305 -38.01 -10.42 21.51
N LEU A 306 -37.17 -9.49 21.96
CA LEU A 306 -35.73 -9.52 21.70
C LEU A 306 -35.05 -10.81 22.19
N ASP A 307 -35.43 -11.35 23.35
CA ASP A 307 -34.85 -12.60 23.86
C ASP A 307 -35.15 -13.79 22.94
N ALA A 308 -36.36 -13.87 22.39
CA ALA A 308 -36.73 -14.89 21.41
C ALA A 308 -36.00 -14.66 20.08
N PHE A 309 -35.87 -13.40 19.67
CA PHE A 309 -35.13 -13.02 18.48
C PHE A 309 -33.66 -13.42 18.57
N LEU A 310 -32.99 -13.16 19.69
CA LEU A 310 -31.58 -13.53 19.91
C LEU A 310 -31.37 -15.05 20.02
N LYS A 311 -32.37 -15.82 20.45
CA LYS A 311 -32.33 -17.29 20.38
C LYS A 311 -32.44 -17.83 18.96
N ARG A 312 -32.99 -17.05 18.03
CA ARG A 312 -33.04 -17.39 16.60
C ARG A 312 -31.83 -16.85 15.83
N TYR A 313 -31.43 -15.63 16.15
CA TYR A 313 -30.33 -14.88 15.53
C TYR A 313 -29.31 -14.48 16.59
N PRO A 314 -28.46 -15.43 17.06
CA PRO A 314 -27.50 -15.17 18.13
C PRO A 314 -26.34 -14.27 17.70
N VAL A 315 -26.15 -14.08 16.39
CA VAL A 315 -25.16 -13.16 15.82
C VAL A 315 -25.87 -11.92 15.32
N ILE A 316 -25.54 -10.77 15.90
CA ILE A 316 -25.97 -9.47 15.40
C ILE A 316 -24.81 -8.84 14.62
N GLY A 317 -25.08 -8.25 13.47
CA GLY A 317 -24.13 -7.32 12.88
C GLY A 317 -24.74 -5.94 12.74
N SER A 318 -23.96 -4.89 13.04
CA SER A 318 -24.43 -3.51 13.08
C SER A 318 -23.25 -2.54 12.97
N SER A 319 -23.53 -1.24 12.90
CA SER A 319 -22.50 -0.23 13.15
C SER A 319 -22.38 0.07 14.65
N THR A 320 -21.23 0.60 15.07
CA THR A 320 -21.01 1.03 16.46
C THR A 320 -22.06 2.05 16.92
N HIS A 321 -22.49 2.95 16.03
CA HIS A 321 -23.54 3.93 16.31
C HIS A 321 -24.95 3.32 16.42
N SER A 322 -25.26 2.29 15.64
CA SER A 322 -26.63 1.75 15.51
C SER A 322 -26.94 0.61 16.48
N ILE A 323 -25.92 0.04 17.15
CA ILE A 323 -26.08 -1.19 17.95
C ILE A 323 -27.06 -1.01 19.12
N VAL A 324 -26.97 0.11 19.86
CA VAL A 324 -27.86 0.39 21.00
C VAL A 324 -29.32 0.43 20.57
N ASN A 325 -29.60 1.09 19.43
CA ASN A 325 -30.95 1.17 18.86
C ASN A 325 -31.39 -0.19 18.30
N SER A 326 -30.48 -0.97 17.73
CA SER A 326 -30.77 -2.34 17.26
C SER A 326 -31.22 -3.23 18.43
N LEU A 327 -30.68 -3.00 19.64
CA LEU A 327 -30.98 -3.77 20.84
C LEU A 327 -32.11 -3.17 21.71
N GLY A 328 -32.78 -2.11 21.26
CA GLY A 328 -33.86 -1.48 22.03
C GLY A 328 -33.41 -0.75 23.31
N GLY A 329 -32.13 -0.39 23.41
CA GLY A 329 -31.59 0.53 24.42
C GLY A 329 -31.35 -0.05 25.82
N LYS A 330 -31.72 -1.30 26.11
CA LYS A 330 -31.54 -1.91 27.44
C LYS A 330 -30.91 -3.30 27.47
N ALA A 331 -30.77 -3.96 26.30
CA ALA A 331 -30.22 -5.31 26.26
C ALA A 331 -28.69 -5.31 26.36
N VAL A 332 -28.15 -6.34 27.02
CA VAL A 332 -26.73 -6.58 27.16
C VAL A 332 -26.41 -7.96 26.60
N LEU A 333 -25.66 -8.00 25.51
CA LEU A 333 -25.15 -9.20 24.88
C LEU A 333 -23.99 -9.79 25.69
N ASP A 334 -23.69 -11.07 25.47
CA ASP A 334 -22.55 -11.71 26.13
C ASP A 334 -21.22 -11.20 25.57
N TYR A 335 -21.14 -10.98 24.25
CA TYR A 335 -19.94 -10.47 23.58
C TYR A 335 -20.25 -9.37 22.57
N VAL A 336 -19.32 -8.43 22.44
CA VAL A 336 -19.21 -7.54 21.29
C VAL A 336 -17.80 -7.62 20.73
N ILE A 337 -17.70 -7.83 19.42
CA ILE A 337 -16.45 -7.79 18.66
C ILE A 337 -16.45 -6.49 17.86
N ILE A 338 -15.46 -5.64 18.10
CA ILE A 338 -15.27 -4.39 17.34
C ILE A 338 -14.13 -4.61 16.35
N ASP A 339 -14.46 -4.68 15.05
CA ASP A 339 -13.47 -4.80 13.98
C ASP A 339 -13.09 -3.43 13.40
N GLU A 340 -11.84 -3.32 12.92
CA GLU A 340 -11.21 -2.06 12.51
C GLU A 340 -11.27 -0.99 13.63
N ALA A 341 -10.94 -1.40 14.86
CA ALA A 341 -10.99 -0.59 16.07
C ALA A 341 -10.10 0.67 16.02
N SER A 342 -9.02 0.66 15.23
CA SER A 342 -8.17 1.84 15.01
C SER A 342 -8.88 2.95 14.22
N GLN A 343 -9.88 2.58 13.42
CA GLN A 343 -10.75 3.49 12.68
C GLN A 343 -12.03 3.85 13.43
N GLN A 344 -12.14 3.48 14.71
CA GLN A 344 -13.27 3.84 15.57
C GLN A 344 -12.93 5.05 16.43
N ASP A 345 -13.83 6.03 16.41
CA ASP A 345 -13.89 7.09 17.41
C ASP A 345 -14.38 6.49 18.75
N ILE A 346 -13.89 7.04 19.86
CA ILE A 346 -14.27 6.65 21.22
C ILE A 346 -15.78 6.85 21.46
N VAL A 347 -16.37 7.95 20.98
CA VAL A 347 -17.76 8.35 21.27
C VAL A 347 -18.78 7.35 20.72
N PRO A 348 -18.79 6.97 19.43
CA PRO A 348 -19.64 5.89 18.96
C PRO A 348 -19.18 4.52 19.49
N GLY A 349 -17.88 4.36 19.79
CA GLY A 349 -17.32 3.15 20.38
C GLY A 349 -17.94 2.76 21.72
N VAL A 350 -18.09 3.72 22.65
CA VAL A 350 -18.63 3.46 23.99
C VAL A 350 -20.08 2.96 23.98
N LEU A 351 -20.84 3.25 22.92
CA LEU A 351 -22.19 2.71 22.72
C LEU A 351 -22.14 1.18 22.60
N ALA A 352 -21.19 0.64 21.85
CA ALA A 352 -20.98 -0.80 21.71
C ALA A 352 -20.54 -1.43 23.04
N LEU A 353 -19.65 -0.77 23.79
CA LEU A 353 -19.22 -1.21 25.13
C LEU A 353 -20.37 -1.28 26.14
N SER A 354 -21.38 -0.40 26.00
CA SER A 354 -22.54 -0.35 26.90
C SER A 354 -23.47 -1.55 26.75
N CYS A 355 -23.44 -2.20 25.59
CA CYS A 355 -24.32 -3.32 25.23
C CYS A 355 -23.67 -4.69 25.41
N ALA A 356 -22.50 -4.80 26.05
CA ALA A 356 -21.74 -6.04 26.14
C ALA A 356 -21.30 -6.35 27.56
N LYS A 357 -21.30 -7.63 27.93
CA LYS A 357 -20.56 -8.12 29.11
C LYS A 357 -19.07 -8.19 28.82
N ASN A 358 -18.71 -8.77 27.67
CA ASN A 358 -17.34 -8.98 27.23
C ASN A 358 -17.06 -8.26 25.91
N LEU A 359 -15.82 -7.80 25.74
CA LEU A 359 -15.37 -7.02 24.60
C LEU A 359 -14.13 -7.65 23.96
N ILE A 360 -14.17 -7.79 22.64
CA ILE A 360 -13.02 -8.23 21.83
C ILE A 360 -12.74 -7.12 20.83
N ILE A 361 -11.58 -6.48 20.97
CA ILE A 361 -11.18 -5.35 20.13
C ILE A 361 -10.20 -5.86 19.07
N VAL A 362 -10.53 -5.69 17.79
CA VAL A 362 -9.70 -6.11 16.66
C VAL A 362 -9.33 -4.90 15.82
N GLY A 363 -8.04 -4.71 15.57
CA GLY A 363 -7.57 -3.56 14.78
C GLY A 363 -6.06 -3.57 14.60
N ASP A 364 -5.52 -2.50 14.00
CA ASP A 364 -4.09 -2.35 13.79
C ASP A 364 -3.69 -0.90 14.07
N ARG A 365 -2.80 -0.69 15.03
CA ARG A 365 -2.35 0.64 15.48
C ARG A 365 -1.34 1.26 14.53
N LYS A 366 -0.74 0.44 13.66
CA LYS A 366 0.21 0.84 12.62
C LYS A 366 -0.47 1.16 11.29
N GLN A 367 -1.79 0.99 11.18
CA GLN A 367 -2.59 1.48 10.05
C GLN A 367 -3.28 2.80 10.38
N LEU A 368 -3.88 3.43 9.36
CA LEU A 368 -4.55 4.72 9.49
C LEU A 368 -5.65 4.67 10.57
N ALA A 369 -5.61 5.66 11.44
CA ALA A 369 -6.66 5.89 12.42
C ALA A 369 -7.79 6.72 11.79
N HIS A 370 -8.93 6.77 12.47
CA HIS A 370 -9.97 7.72 12.12
C HIS A 370 -9.44 9.16 12.24
N ILE A 371 -10.01 10.08 11.45
CA ILE A 371 -9.78 11.51 11.62
C ILE A 371 -10.85 11.99 12.60
N PRO A 372 -10.47 12.40 13.83
CA PRO A 372 -11.43 12.78 14.85
C PRO A 372 -12.11 14.10 14.51
N GLU A 373 -13.39 14.22 14.88
CA GLU A 373 -14.09 15.50 14.87
C GLU A 373 -13.67 16.34 16.08
N LYS A 374 -13.45 17.64 15.87
CA LYS A 374 -13.16 18.57 16.97
C LYS A 374 -14.46 18.93 17.68
N LEU A 375 -14.68 18.36 18.85
CA LEU A 375 -15.86 18.56 19.70
C LEU A 375 -15.66 19.69 20.73
N GLY A 376 -14.41 20.06 21.04
CA GLY A 376 -14.05 21.05 22.06
C GLY A 376 -14.36 20.59 23.48
N LEU A 377 -14.48 19.28 23.71
CA LEU A 377 -14.78 18.70 25.02
C LEU A 377 -13.48 18.39 25.76
N GLU A 378 -13.44 18.71 27.05
CA GLU A 378 -12.31 18.33 27.90
C GLU A 378 -12.37 16.84 28.22
N ALA A 379 -11.26 16.13 27.96
CA ALA A 379 -11.16 14.70 28.23
C ALA A 379 -11.14 14.44 29.75
N PRO A 380 -11.92 13.45 30.25
CA PRO A 380 -11.97 13.16 31.68
C PRO A 380 -10.66 12.59 32.24
N ALA A 381 -9.82 12.01 31.37
CA ALA A 381 -8.46 11.56 31.64
C ALA A 381 -7.70 11.38 30.31
N PRO A 382 -6.36 11.29 30.31
CA PRO A 382 -5.55 11.36 29.09
C PRO A 382 -5.97 10.38 27.99
N TRP A 383 -6.23 9.12 28.33
CA TRP A 383 -6.58 8.08 27.36
C TRP A 383 -8.04 8.10 26.91
N TYR A 384 -8.86 9.03 27.40
CA TYR A 384 -10.27 9.19 27.00
C TYR A 384 -10.47 10.39 26.07
N ASP A 385 -9.39 11.01 25.59
CA ASP A 385 -9.45 12.10 24.63
C ASP A 385 -9.84 11.58 23.24
N CYS A 386 -11.10 11.81 22.88
CA CYS A 386 -11.67 11.42 21.58
C CYS A 386 -11.16 12.27 20.41
N GLU A 387 -10.51 13.42 20.66
CA GLU A 387 -9.88 14.22 19.60
C GLU A 387 -8.45 13.76 19.28
N THR A 388 -7.88 12.91 20.13
CA THR A 388 -6.49 12.43 19.99
C THR A 388 -6.43 10.94 19.68
N TYR A 389 -7.24 10.12 20.34
CA TYR A 389 -7.10 8.67 20.31
C TYR A 389 -8.25 7.96 19.60
N SER A 390 -7.91 6.91 18.84
CA SER A 390 -8.87 5.89 18.44
C SER A 390 -9.35 5.09 19.65
N LEU A 391 -10.50 4.42 19.53
CA LEU A 391 -10.98 3.48 20.56
C LEU A 391 -9.92 2.41 20.88
N LEU A 392 -9.20 1.93 19.86
CA LEU A 392 -8.12 0.96 20.04
C LEU A 392 -6.98 1.53 20.88
N ASP A 393 -6.43 2.68 20.51
CA ASP A 393 -5.32 3.31 21.23
C ASP A 393 -5.74 3.72 22.65
N SER A 394 -6.98 4.18 22.81
CA SER A 394 -7.59 4.47 24.11
C SER A 394 -7.64 3.23 25.00
N CYS A 395 -8.15 2.09 24.51
CA CYS A 395 -8.21 0.86 25.29
C CYS A 395 -6.81 0.36 25.66
N VAL A 396 -5.83 0.45 24.75
CA VAL A 396 -4.43 0.14 25.07
C VAL A 396 -3.90 1.02 26.19
N GLY A 397 -4.15 2.33 26.13
CA GLY A 397 -3.71 3.27 27.16
C GLY A 397 -4.39 3.08 28.51
N VAL A 398 -5.69 2.79 28.52
CA VAL A 398 -6.50 2.59 29.73
C VAL A 398 -6.13 1.30 30.45
N PHE A 399 -5.94 0.20 29.71
CA PHE A 399 -5.73 -1.12 30.32
C PHE A 399 -4.25 -1.52 30.43
N GLY A 400 -3.39 -1.06 29.53
CA GLY A 400 -1.99 -1.49 29.47
C GLY A 400 -1.86 -3.02 29.49
N ASP A 401 -1.03 -3.55 30.39
CA ASP A 401 -0.77 -4.98 30.54
C ASP A 401 -1.87 -5.74 31.32
N SER A 402 -2.96 -5.07 31.73
CA SER A 402 -4.04 -5.72 32.49
C SER A 402 -4.96 -6.58 31.64
N ILE A 403 -4.87 -6.48 30.32
CA ILE A 403 -5.65 -7.27 29.35
C ILE A 403 -4.72 -8.10 28.46
N PRO A 404 -5.17 -9.28 27.99
CA PRO A 404 -4.44 -10.00 26.97
C PRO A 404 -4.44 -9.23 25.64
N MET A 405 -3.25 -9.12 25.06
CA MET A 405 -3.01 -8.54 23.74
C MET A 405 -2.27 -9.56 22.87
N THR A 406 -2.86 -9.95 21.75
CA THR A 406 -2.22 -10.86 20.77
C THR A 406 -2.01 -10.17 19.44
N LEU A 407 -0.77 -10.18 18.97
CA LEU A 407 -0.41 -9.84 17.59
C LEU A 407 -0.59 -11.05 16.68
N LEU A 408 -1.38 -10.90 15.62
CA LEU A 408 -1.42 -11.87 14.52
C LEU A 408 -0.18 -11.71 13.65
N LYS A 409 0.56 -12.80 13.41
CA LYS A 409 1.91 -12.74 12.82
C LYS A 409 1.97 -13.22 11.38
N GLU A 410 1.28 -14.32 11.09
CA GLU A 410 1.35 -14.99 9.80
C GLU A 410 0.59 -14.21 8.73
N HIS A 411 1.30 -13.77 7.69
CA HIS A 411 0.79 -12.90 6.63
C HIS A 411 0.58 -13.66 5.31
N TYR A 412 -0.62 -13.56 4.72
CA TYR A 412 -1.01 -14.38 3.55
C TYR A 412 -1.38 -13.55 2.31
N ARG A 413 -1.13 -12.24 2.31
CA ARG A 413 -1.61 -11.34 1.24
C ARG A 413 -0.52 -10.97 0.23
N CYS A 414 0.49 -10.26 0.71
CA CYS A 414 1.49 -9.63 -0.15
C CYS A 414 2.62 -10.60 -0.44
N HIS A 415 3.24 -10.44 -1.59
CA HIS A 415 4.53 -11.03 -1.93
C HIS A 415 5.54 -10.75 -0.81
N PRO A 416 6.43 -11.70 -0.45
CA PRO A 416 7.34 -11.54 0.68
C PRO A 416 8.16 -10.25 0.64
N ARG A 417 8.70 -9.86 -0.54
CA ARG A 417 9.48 -8.61 -0.69
C ARG A 417 8.68 -7.34 -0.47
N ILE A 418 7.36 -7.36 -0.70
CA ILE A 418 6.49 -6.19 -0.48
C ILE A 418 6.24 -6.02 1.03
N ILE A 419 5.74 -7.07 1.69
CA ILE A 419 5.41 -6.97 3.12
C ILE A 419 6.66 -6.82 3.98
N GLN A 420 7.82 -7.32 3.55
CA GLN A 420 9.05 -7.27 4.34
C GLN A 420 9.51 -5.83 4.62
N PHE A 421 9.26 -4.88 3.71
CA PHE A 421 9.46 -3.46 4.01
C PHE A 421 8.62 -3.02 5.22
N CYS A 422 7.31 -3.30 5.20
CA CYS A 422 6.43 -2.95 6.32
C CYS A 422 6.83 -3.68 7.60
N ASN A 423 7.23 -4.95 7.49
CA ASN A 423 7.65 -5.78 8.61
C ASN A 423 8.85 -5.18 9.33
N GLN A 424 9.88 -4.79 8.58
CA GLN A 424 11.09 -4.15 9.09
C GLN A 424 10.80 -2.76 9.66
N GLN A 425 9.97 -1.96 8.97
CA GLN A 425 9.79 -0.55 9.29
C GLN A 425 8.76 -0.28 10.39
N PHE A 426 7.71 -1.13 10.52
CA PHE A 426 6.55 -0.83 11.37
C PHE A 426 6.22 -1.91 12.41
N TYR A 427 6.67 -3.15 12.20
CA TYR A 427 6.29 -4.31 13.01
C TYR A 427 7.47 -5.04 13.65
N ASP A 428 8.68 -4.45 13.65
CA ASP A 428 9.87 -4.99 14.31
C ASP A 428 10.20 -6.44 13.90
N ASN A 429 9.98 -6.79 12.63
CA ASN A 429 10.15 -8.14 12.08
C ASN A 429 9.32 -9.24 12.78
N GLN A 430 8.19 -8.88 13.39
CA GLN A 430 7.32 -9.86 14.05
C GLN A 430 6.36 -10.59 13.09
N LEU A 431 6.16 -10.07 11.87
CA LEU A 431 5.33 -10.73 10.86
C LEU A 431 6.09 -11.87 10.20
N VAL A 432 5.36 -12.91 9.84
CA VAL A 432 5.85 -14.10 9.14
C VAL A 432 5.16 -14.19 7.78
N PRO A 433 5.78 -13.72 6.69
CA PRO A 433 5.26 -13.88 5.33
C PRO A 433 5.10 -15.36 4.96
N MET A 434 3.85 -15.77 4.73
CA MET A 434 3.48 -17.15 4.38
C MET A 434 3.29 -17.36 2.87
N THR A 435 3.34 -16.28 2.09
CA THR A 435 3.38 -16.29 0.62
C THR A 435 4.76 -16.72 0.14
N GLN A 436 4.85 -17.16 -1.12
CA GLN A 436 6.11 -17.61 -1.72
C GLN A 436 6.62 -16.56 -2.69
N ASP A 437 7.95 -16.49 -2.83
CA ASP A 437 8.65 -15.76 -3.89
C ASP A 437 9.13 -16.81 -4.90
N ALA A 438 8.54 -16.83 -6.09
CA ALA A 438 8.91 -17.71 -7.20
C ALA A 438 9.83 -17.02 -8.22
N GLY A 439 10.42 -15.87 -7.87
CA GLY A 439 11.26 -15.06 -8.74
C GLY A 439 10.50 -14.02 -9.57
N GLU A 440 9.24 -13.75 -9.24
CA GLU A 440 8.43 -12.73 -9.87
C GLU A 440 8.84 -11.29 -9.50
N GLN A 441 8.49 -10.36 -10.39
CA GLN A 441 8.77 -8.95 -10.24
C GLN A 441 7.73 -8.30 -9.32
N SER A 442 8.16 -7.95 -8.10
CA SER A 442 7.27 -7.46 -7.06
C SER A 442 7.45 -5.99 -6.70
N LEU A 443 8.54 -5.34 -7.10
CA LEU A 443 8.87 -3.96 -6.76
C LEU A 443 9.34 -3.17 -7.99
N THR A 444 8.73 -2.01 -8.23
CA THR A 444 9.12 -1.09 -9.31
C THR A 444 9.25 0.33 -8.76
N LEU A 445 10.41 0.95 -8.95
CA LEU A 445 10.65 2.33 -8.50
C LEU A 445 10.69 3.26 -9.70
N LEU A 446 9.77 4.22 -9.73
CA LEU A 446 9.74 5.29 -10.71
C LEU A 446 10.11 6.62 -10.05
N VAL A 447 11.23 7.18 -10.48
CA VAL A 447 11.69 8.50 -10.05
C VAL A 447 11.55 9.47 -11.21
N THR A 448 10.65 10.44 -11.08
CA THR A 448 10.45 11.48 -12.10
C THR A 448 11.61 12.48 -12.15
N ALA A 449 11.75 13.18 -13.27
CA ALA A 449 12.72 14.26 -13.43
C ALA A 449 12.52 15.35 -12.36
N LYS A 450 13.62 16.03 -11.97
CA LYS A 450 13.53 17.19 -11.08
C LYS A 450 12.72 18.30 -11.75
N GLY A 451 11.77 18.87 -11.02
CA GLY A 451 11.04 20.04 -11.47
C GLY A 451 9.98 20.52 -10.49
N ASN A 452 9.07 21.38 -10.97
CA ASN A 452 7.94 21.94 -10.25
C ASN A 452 6.63 21.58 -10.99
N HIS A 453 6.31 20.29 -10.98
CA HIS A 453 5.20 19.71 -11.74
C HIS A 453 3.91 19.62 -10.92
N THR A 454 3.98 19.84 -9.60
CA THR A 454 2.83 19.71 -8.71
C THR A 454 1.95 20.97 -8.80
N ARG A 455 0.65 20.81 -9.03
CA ARG A 455 -0.36 21.88 -9.00
C ARG A 455 -1.56 21.40 -8.19
N ASN A 456 -2.01 22.19 -7.20
CA ASN A 456 -3.17 21.84 -6.38
C ASN A 456 -3.16 20.39 -5.85
N ASN A 457 -2.01 19.89 -5.39
CA ASN A 457 -1.84 18.50 -4.92
C ASN A 457 -2.18 17.43 -5.98
N SER A 458 -1.88 17.71 -7.25
CA SER A 458 -1.76 16.73 -8.33
C SER A 458 -0.46 16.94 -9.09
N ASN A 459 0.07 15.90 -9.71
CA ASN A 459 1.32 15.89 -10.44
C ASN A 459 1.17 15.05 -11.71
N LEU A 460 1.01 15.75 -12.84
CA LEU A 460 0.83 15.13 -14.15
C LEU A 460 2.11 14.39 -14.59
N ARG A 461 3.30 14.87 -14.21
CA ARG A 461 4.56 14.23 -14.60
C ARG A 461 4.72 12.83 -14.02
N GLU A 462 4.21 12.60 -12.81
CA GLU A 462 4.17 11.25 -12.23
C GLU A 462 3.30 10.29 -13.05
N LEU A 463 2.16 10.76 -13.57
CA LEU A 463 1.25 9.96 -14.41
C LEU A 463 1.84 9.71 -15.80
N ASP A 464 2.37 10.74 -16.46
CA ASP A 464 3.02 10.60 -17.79
C ASP A 464 4.17 9.60 -17.72
N SER A 465 4.97 9.69 -16.65
CA SER A 465 6.09 8.78 -16.43
C SER A 465 5.64 7.33 -16.23
N LEU A 466 4.57 7.13 -15.47
CA LEU A 466 3.97 5.82 -15.26
C LEU A 466 3.46 5.24 -16.58
N LEU A 467 2.71 6.02 -17.37
CA LEU A 467 2.21 5.60 -18.68
C LEU A 467 3.35 5.20 -19.62
N ALA A 468 4.43 5.98 -19.69
CA ALA A 468 5.58 5.65 -20.51
C ALA A 468 6.24 4.31 -20.13
N VAL A 469 6.27 3.97 -18.84
CA VAL A 469 6.78 2.67 -18.36
C VAL A 469 5.80 1.53 -18.71
N LEU A 470 4.50 1.74 -18.51
CA LEU A 470 3.46 0.77 -18.87
C LEU A 470 3.47 0.47 -20.37
N ASP A 471 3.48 1.50 -21.22
CA ASP A 471 3.52 1.37 -22.67
C ASP A 471 4.81 0.66 -23.15
N GLY A 472 5.96 1.01 -22.55
CA GLY A 472 7.25 0.40 -22.87
C GLY A 472 7.35 -1.08 -22.48
N SER A 473 6.57 -1.52 -21.49
CA SER A 473 6.52 -2.92 -21.04
C SER A 473 5.63 -3.81 -21.92
N GLY A 474 4.75 -3.21 -22.75
CA GLY A 474 3.76 -3.94 -23.54
C GLY A 474 2.56 -4.47 -22.75
N GLU A 475 2.44 -4.15 -21.46
CA GLU A 475 1.31 -4.54 -20.60
C GLU A 475 0.10 -3.63 -20.82
N SER A 476 -0.73 -3.93 -21.82
CA SER A 476 -1.92 -3.12 -22.12
C SER A 476 -3.13 -3.44 -21.21
N ILE A 477 -3.23 -4.66 -20.68
CA ILE A 477 -4.35 -5.12 -19.84
C ILE A 477 -3.82 -6.06 -18.75
N TRP A 478 -4.16 -5.79 -17.50
CA TRP A 478 -3.89 -6.71 -16.40
C TRP A 478 -4.98 -7.77 -16.31
N GLU A 479 -4.62 -9.05 -16.45
CA GLU A 479 -5.57 -10.18 -16.39
C GLU A 479 -5.78 -10.76 -14.98
N GLY A 480 -5.19 -10.15 -13.94
CA GLY A 480 -5.31 -10.62 -12.56
C GLY A 480 -6.71 -10.42 -11.96
N GLU A 481 -7.06 -11.29 -11.00
CA GLU A 481 -8.41 -11.37 -10.40
C GLU A 481 -8.82 -10.09 -9.65
N ASP A 482 -7.89 -9.41 -8.99
CA ASP A 482 -8.17 -8.23 -8.15
C ASP A 482 -7.75 -6.90 -8.79
N GLY A 483 -7.29 -6.95 -10.05
CA GLY A 483 -6.99 -5.77 -10.87
C GLY A 483 -5.84 -4.90 -10.37
N ARG A 484 -5.82 -3.65 -10.84
CA ARG A 484 -4.79 -2.65 -10.53
C ARG A 484 -5.39 -1.48 -9.74
N GLY A 485 -4.66 -1.01 -8.72
CA GLY A 485 -5.04 0.16 -7.94
C GLY A 485 -4.03 1.30 -8.10
N PHE A 486 -4.51 2.52 -8.31
CA PHE A 486 -3.71 3.73 -8.19
C PHE A 486 -4.13 4.47 -6.92
N ILE A 487 -3.16 4.68 -6.03
CA ILE A 487 -3.37 5.37 -4.76
C ILE A 487 -2.48 6.59 -4.63
N ALA A 488 -3.05 7.65 -4.05
CA ALA A 488 -2.31 8.87 -3.74
C ALA A 488 -2.75 9.47 -2.39
N PRO A 489 -1.91 10.27 -1.71
CA PRO A 489 -2.30 10.96 -0.49
C PRO A 489 -3.42 11.98 -0.70
N PHE A 490 -3.50 12.55 -1.92
CA PHE A 490 -4.36 13.68 -2.23
C PHE A 490 -5.46 13.33 -3.23
N LYS A 491 -6.69 13.79 -2.94
CA LYS A 491 -7.88 13.55 -3.78
C LYS A 491 -7.71 14.09 -5.21
N ASN A 492 -7.02 15.21 -5.38
CA ASN A 492 -6.84 15.82 -6.70
C ASN A 492 -5.96 14.96 -7.61
N GLN A 493 -4.95 14.27 -7.05
CA GLN A 493 -4.16 13.30 -7.82
C GLN A 493 -4.99 12.08 -8.21
N ALA A 494 -5.74 11.50 -7.26
CA ALA A 494 -6.62 10.36 -7.55
C ALA A 494 -7.71 10.69 -8.58
N THR A 495 -8.18 11.94 -8.61
CA THR A 495 -9.14 12.41 -9.62
C THR A 495 -8.47 12.57 -10.99
N LEU A 496 -7.28 13.17 -11.02
CA LEU A 496 -6.50 13.34 -12.26
C LEU A 496 -6.14 11.99 -12.88
N SER A 497 -5.70 11.02 -12.07
CA SER A 497 -5.32 9.70 -12.54
C SER A 497 -6.46 8.96 -13.23
N GLY A 498 -7.71 9.13 -12.77
CA GLY A 498 -8.89 8.55 -13.43
C GLY A 498 -9.17 9.09 -14.84
N SER A 499 -8.57 10.23 -15.23
CA SER A 499 -8.65 10.78 -16.59
C SER A 499 -7.45 10.42 -17.47
N CYS A 500 -6.37 9.91 -16.89
CA CYS A 500 -5.11 9.63 -17.58
C CYS A 500 -4.80 8.14 -17.69
N LEU A 501 -5.11 7.37 -16.66
CA LEU A 501 -4.77 5.95 -16.59
C LEU A 501 -5.83 5.08 -17.28
N PRO A 502 -5.45 3.87 -17.72
CA PRO A 502 -6.38 2.90 -18.28
C PRO A 502 -7.56 2.57 -17.33
N ALA A 503 -8.68 2.15 -17.92
CA ALA A 503 -9.95 1.96 -17.20
C ALA A 503 -9.93 0.82 -16.17
N ASP A 504 -8.95 -0.07 -16.21
CA ASP A 504 -8.77 -1.17 -15.25
C ASP A 504 -8.11 -0.71 -13.94
N PHE A 505 -7.67 0.55 -13.84
CA PHE A 505 -7.21 1.13 -12.58
C PHE A 505 -8.36 1.60 -11.68
N ILE A 506 -8.38 1.11 -10.45
CA ILE A 506 -9.18 1.70 -9.37
C ILE A 506 -8.38 2.87 -8.78
N ASN A 507 -8.89 4.08 -8.96
CA ASN A 507 -8.21 5.32 -8.58
C ASN A 507 -8.81 5.91 -7.29
N ASP A 508 -8.06 5.96 -6.19
CA ASP A 508 -8.54 6.57 -4.95
C ASP A 508 -7.42 7.12 -4.05
N THR A 509 -7.80 7.76 -2.96
CA THR A 509 -6.88 8.14 -1.89
C THR A 509 -6.50 6.95 -1.00
N VAL A 510 -5.31 6.98 -0.40
CA VAL A 510 -4.85 5.93 0.54
C VAL A 510 -5.89 5.64 1.64
N HIS A 511 -6.51 6.68 2.19
CA HIS A 511 -7.55 6.56 3.23
C HIS A 511 -8.77 5.77 2.77
N LYS A 512 -9.28 6.05 1.57
CA LYS A 512 -10.46 5.36 1.03
C LYS A 512 -10.15 3.95 0.50
N PHE A 513 -8.90 3.69 0.15
CA PHE A 513 -8.43 2.36 -0.24
C PHE A 513 -8.23 1.43 0.96
N GLN A 514 -8.30 1.93 2.19
CA GLN A 514 -8.17 1.11 3.39
C GLN A 514 -9.28 0.06 3.47
N GLY A 515 -8.87 -1.20 3.62
CA GLY A 515 -9.78 -2.36 3.60
C GLY A 515 -9.91 -3.04 2.24
N ARG A 516 -9.38 -2.44 1.17
CA ARG A 516 -9.24 -3.06 -0.16
C ARG A 516 -7.82 -3.58 -0.39
N GLU A 517 -7.64 -4.34 -1.45
CA GLU A 517 -6.39 -4.93 -1.94
C GLU A 517 -6.48 -5.10 -3.46
N CYS A 518 -5.35 -5.02 -4.16
CA CYS A 518 -5.25 -5.27 -5.60
C CYS A 518 -3.99 -6.09 -5.89
N ASP A 519 -3.98 -6.77 -7.04
CA ASP A 519 -2.80 -7.52 -7.48
C ASP A 519 -1.61 -6.60 -7.70
N GLU A 520 -1.86 -5.44 -8.30
CA GLU A 520 -0.88 -4.36 -8.41
C GLU A 520 -1.37 -3.09 -7.71
N ILE A 521 -0.46 -2.41 -7.02
CA ILE A 521 -0.69 -1.05 -6.52
C ILE A 521 0.40 -0.12 -7.01
N VAL A 522 -0.03 1.00 -7.57
CA VAL A 522 0.81 2.16 -7.85
C VAL A 522 0.56 3.23 -6.81
N PHE A 523 1.59 3.61 -6.06
CA PHE A 523 1.54 4.68 -5.07
C PHE A 523 2.28 5.94 -5.58
N SER A 524 1.52 7.01 -5.80
CA SER A 524 2.02 8.32 -6.25
C SER A 524 2.24 9.25 -5.05
N THR A 525 3.47 9.71 -4.84
CA THR A 525 3.78 10.65 -3.75
C THR A 525 3.31 12.06 -4.04
N VAL A 526 3.07 12.41 -5.31
CA VAL A 526 2.60 13.71 -5.81
C VAL A 526 3.60 14.86 -5.66
N LEU A 527 4.39 14.85 -4.60
CA LEU A 527 5.21 15.99 -4.20
C LEU A 527 6.43 16.18 -5.11
N ASP A 528 6.75 17.45 -5.33
CA ASP A 528 8.00 17.91 -5.90
C ASP A 528 8.83 18.67 -4.86
N LYS A 529 9.93 19.31 -5.28
CA LYS A 529 10.88 19.98 -4.38
C LYS A 529 10.33 21.20 -3.62
N HIS A 530 9.09 21.64 -3.85
CA HIS A 530 8.54 22.74 -3.07
C HIS A 530 8.42 22.38 -1.58
N LYS A 531 9.22 23.05 -0.76
CA LYS A 531 9.34 22.86 0.69
C LYS A 531 8.07 23.29 1.44
N SER A 532 7.04 22.44 1.43
CA SER A 532 5.99 22.49 2.44
C SER A 532 6.25 21.35 3.44
N PRO A 533 6.85 21.64 4.62
CA PRO A 533 7.13 20.63 5.63
C PRO A 533 5.88 19.85 6.04
N GLU A 534 4.73 20.53 6.13
CA GLU A 534 3.44 19.92 6.46
C GLU A 534 3.00 18.87 5.44
N ARG A 535 3.13 19.17 4.14
CA ARG A 535 2.81 18.20 3.08
C ARG A 535 3.78 17.03 3.08
N LEU A 536 5.07 17.30 3.28
CA LEU A 536 6.08 16.24 3.40
C LEU A 536 5.75 15.32 4.58
N SER A 537 5.46 15.86 5.76
CA SER A 537 5.09 15.06 6.93
C SER A 537 3.79 14.29 6.75
N PHE A 538 2.83 14.84 6.01
CA PHE A 538 1.56 14.16 5.71
C PHE A 538 1.75 12.96 4.80
N VAL A 539 2.55 13.10 3.73
CA VAL A 539 2.83 12.01 2.79
C VAL A 539 3.78 10.97 3.38
N ASP A 540 4.72 11.42 4.22
CA ASP A 540 5.70 10.57 4.90
C ASP A 540 5.17 9.97 6.22
N ASP A 541 3.87 10.09 6.50
CA ASP A 541 3.26 9.51 7.69
C ASP A 541 3.40 7.97 7.71
N ALA A 542 3.84 7.43 8.85
CA ALA A 542 4.11 6.00 9.02
C ALA A 542 2.91 5.12 8.67
N ARG A 543 1.70 5.51 9.11
CA ARG A 543 0.46 4.76 8.89
C ARG A 543 0.03 4.84 7.44
N MET A 544 0.20 6.00 6.79
CA MET A 544 -0.07 6.17 5.36
C MET A 544 0.82 5.28 4.50
N VAL A 545 2.14 5.30 4.73
CA VAL A 545 3.08 4.47 3.97
C VAL A 545 2.81 2.99 4.20
N ASN A 546 2.58 2.57 5.45
CA ASN A 546 2.24 1.19 5.77
C ASN A 546 0.95 0.73 5.07
N VAL A 547 -0.10 1.55 5.11
CA VAL A 547 -1.35 1.27 4.40
C VAL A 547 -1.10 1.18 2.90
N ALA A 548 -0.38 2.12 2.30
CA ALA A 548 -0.16 2.17 0.86
C ALA A 548 0.57 0.93 0.33
N VAL A 549 1.68 0.54 0.98
CA VAL A 549 2.48 -0.62 0.56
C VAL A 549 1.70 -1.93 0.75
N SER A 550 1.00 -2.09 1.86
CA SER A 550 0.29 -3.34 2.21
C SER A 550 -1.02 -3.59 1.43
N ARG A 551 -1.39 -2.73 0.47
CA ARG A 551 -2.50 -2.97 -0.46
C ARG A 551 -2.13 -3.86 -1.64
N ALA A 552 -0.85 -3.95 -1.99
CA ALA A 552 -0.38 -4.75 -3.10
C ALA A 552 -0.32 -6.24 -2.72
N LYS A 553 -0.83 -7.12 -3.58
CA LYS A 553 -0.60 -8.56 -3.47
C LYS A 553 0.69 -8.97 -4.17
N ASN A 554 0.83 -8.66 -5.45
CA ASN A 554 1.88 -9.22 -6.29
C ASN A 554 2.94 -8.17 -6.67
N ARG A 555 2.51 -6.97 -7.08
CA ARG A 555 3.39 -5.90 -7.54
C ARG A 555 3.11 -4.57 -6.86
N PHE A 556 4.16 -3.90 -6.39
CA PHE A 556 4.09 -2.56 -5.82
C PHE A 556 5.00 -1.59 -6.58
N THR A 557 4.42 -0.50 -7.08
CA THR A 557 5.11 0.54 -7.83
C THR A 557 5.10 1.84 -7.04
N LEU A 558 6.26 2.39 -6.71
CA LEU A 558 6.38 3.73 -6.12
C LEU A 558 6.69 4.75 -7.20
N VAL A 559 5.87 5.80 -7.32
CA VAL A 559 6.09 6.94 -8.21
C VAL A 559 6.39 8.18 -7.37
N THR A 560 7.59 8.74 -7.55
CA THR A 560 8.05 9.88 -6.72
C THR A 560 8.98 10.85 -7.47
N GLY A 561 9.13 12.07 -6.95
CA GLY A 561 10.06 13.07 -7.47
C GLY A 561 11.51 12.84 -7.05
N ASP A 562 12.47 13.17 -7.93
CA ASP A 562 13.90 13.04 -7.60
C ASP A 562 14.30 13.98 -6.45
N GLY A 563 14.70 13.36 -5.34
CA GLY A 563 15.30 14.04 -4.21
C GLY A 563 14.32 14.80 -3.33
N VAL A 564 13.03 14.52 -3.45
CA VAL A 564 11.97 15.10 -2.62
C VAL A 564 12.10 14.63 -1.17
N PHE A 565 12.25 13.31 -0.97
CA PHE A 565 12.36 12.67 0.34
C PHE A 565 13.81 12.33 0.75
N LYS A 566 14.82 12.88 0.06
CA LYS A 566 16.24 12.60 0.38
C LYS A 566 16.71 13.29 1.68
N ALA A 567 16.02 14.33 2.13
CA ALA A 567 16.37 15.08 3.33
C ALA A 567 15.66 14.47 4.55
N GLY A 568 16.40 13.76 5.39
CA GLY A 568 15.87 13.08 6.58
C GLY A 568 15.70 11.57 6.37
N ASN A 569 15.74 10.81 7.45
CA ASN A 569 15.55 9.35 7.42
C ASN A 569 14.05 8.97 7.52
N GLY A 570 13.23 9.60 6.67
CA GLY A 570 11.78 9.41 6.62
C GLY A 570 11.35 8.05 6.07
N HIS A 571 10.04 7.75 6.13
CA HIS A 571 9.48 6.46 5.74
C HIS A 571 9.53 6.20 4.22
N ILE A 572 9.21 7.20 3.40
CA ILE A 572 9.36 7.15 1.93
C ILE A 572 10.84 7.05 1.55
N ALA A 573 11.73 7.76 2.27
CA ALA A 573 13.16 7.67 2.03
C ALA A 573 13.70 6.25 2.30
N ALA A 574 13.22 5.61 3.37
CA ALA A 574 13.51 4.22 3.67
C ALA A 574 12.96 3.28 2.59
N LEU A 575 11.73 3.50 2.12
CA LEU A 575 11.11 2.72 1.04
C LEU A 575 11.91 2.84 -0.26
N ILE A 576 12.35 4.04 -0.65
CA ILE A 576 13.21 4.23 -1.83
C ILE A 576 14.50 3.43 -1.69
N ARG A 577 15.22 3.52 -0.56
CA ARG A 577 16.45 2.75 -0.35
C ARG A 577 16.22 1.25 -0.36
N TYR A 578 15.10 0.80 0.22
CA TYR A 578 14.69 -0.58 0.21
C TYR A 578 14.47 -1.07 -1.23
N MET A 579 13.70 -0.33 -2.03
CA MET A 579 13.46 -0.66 -3.43
C MET A 579 14.74 -0.58 -4.27
N GLU A 580 15.64 0.37 -4.03
CA GLU A 580 16.95 0.44 -4.68
C GLU A 580 17.85 -0.77 -4.36
N TYR A 581 17.63 -1.45 -3.24
CA TYR A 581 18.40 -2.63 -2.83
C TYR A 581 17.77 -3.95 -3.30
N TYR A 582 16.44 -4.05 -3.31
CA TYR A 582 15.70 -5.30 -3.56
C TYR A 582 15.03 -5.40 -4.94
N ALA A 583 14.82 -4.28 -5.65
CA ALA A 583 14.33 -4.31 -7.03
C ALA A 583 15.47 -4.65 -7.99
N GLU A 584 15.17 -5.35 -9.09
CA GLU A 584 16.17 -5.62 -10.12
C GLU A 584 16.48 -4.34 -10.90
N ASP A 585 17.70 -4.21 -11.45
CA ASP A 585 18.18 -2.99 -12.14
C ASP A 585 17.23 -2.51 -13.26
N GLY A 586 16.51 -3.42 -13.91
CA GLY A 586 15.54 -3.12 -14.97
C GLY A 586 14.25 -2.43 -14.50
N HIS A 587 13.99 -2.39 -13.19
CA HIS A 587 12.74 -1.88 -12.59
C HIS A 587 12.92 -0.59 -11.79
N ILE A 588 14.11 0.01 -11.87
CA ILE A 588 14.39 1.33 -11.33
C ILE A 588 14.45 2.31 -12.50
N HIS A 589 13.32 2.96 -12.75
CA HIS A 589 13.18 3.93 -13.85
C HIS A 589 13.47 5.34 -13.32
N ARG A 590 14.47 6.01 -13.89
CA ARG A 590 14.80 7.39 -13.55
C ARG A 590 14.57 8.30 -14.73
N ALA A 591 13.75 9.32 -14.53
CA ALA A 591 13.31 10.29 -15.51
C ALA A 591 12.85 9.63 -16.84
N PRO A 592 11.89 8.69 -16.81
CA PRO A 592 11.40 8.05 -18.02
C PRO A 592 10.79 9.06 -19.01
N VAL A 593 10.21 10.15 -18.49
CA VAL A 593 9.70 11.28 -19.28
C VAL A 593 10.46 12.55 -18.92
N ILE A 594 11.13 13.14 -19.92
CA ILE A 594 11.82 14.43 -19.83
C ILE A 594 11.10 15.42 -20.74
N SER A 595 10.69 16.56 -20.20
CA SER A 595 10.08 17.66 -20.97
C SER A 595 11.12 18.71 -21.29
N ALA A 596 10.93 19.40 -22.41
CA ALA A 596 11.72 20.57 -22.76
C ALA A 596 11.67 21.66 -21.67
N PHE A 597 10.57 21.75 -20.91
CA PHE A 597 10.42 22.72 -19.81
C PHE A 597 11.18 22.36 -18.54
N ASP A 598 11.72 21.14 -18.40
CA ASP A 598 12.53 20.77 -17.23
C ASP A 598 13.84 21.59 -17.17
N LEU A 599 14.22 22.20 -18.30
CA LEU A 599 15.37 23.11 -18.46
C LEU A 599 15.18 24.48 -17.78
N LEU A 600 13.96 24.78 -17.30
CA LEU A 600 13.67 25.97 -16.50
C LEU A 600 14.27 25.88 -15.08
N TYR A 601 14.55 24.67 -14.58
CA TYR A 601 14.99 24.46 -13.20
C TYR A 601 16.52 24.50 -13.06
N LYS A 602 17.03 25.27 -12.09
CA LYS A 602 18.47 25.54 -11.84
C LYS A 602 19.36 24.30 -11.65
N GLU A 603 18.78 23.13 -11.50
CA GLU A 603 19.46 21.91 -11.03
C GLU A 603 19.88 20.98 -12.19
N TYR A 604 19.60 21.40 -13.43
CA TYR A 604 20.04 20.78 -14.69
C TYR A 604 21.36 21.42 -15.18
N ASP A 605 22.41 21.42 -14.35
CA ASP A 605 23.66 22.18 -14.58
C ASP A 605 24.40 21.83 -15.89
N ARG A 606 24.38 20.57 -16.36
CA ARG A 606 25.13 20.15 -17.57
C ARG A 606 24.39 20.35 -18.90
N SER A 607 23.05 20.40 -18.91
CA SER A 607 22.27 20.63 -20.13
C SER A 607 21.90 22.11 -20.32
N GLN A 608 21.77 22.87 -19.23
CA GLN A 608 21.49 24.31 -19.29
C GLN A 608 22.56 25.10 -20.03
N GLU A 609 23.85 24.80 -19.89
CA GLU A 609 24.89 25.53 -20.63
C GLU A 609 24.84 25.33 -22.14
N ARG A 610 24.51 24.12 -22.63
CA ARG A 610 24.39 23.85 -24.07
C ARG A 610 23.12 24.43 -24.66
N LEU A 611 22.01 24.39 -23.91
CA LEU A 611 20.74 24.95 -24.35
C LEU A 611 20.71 26.47 -24.24
N ASN A 612 21.21 27.08 -23.15
CA ASN A 612 21.30 28.53 -23.01
C ASN A 612 22.13 29.17 -24.14
N LYS A 613 23.07 28.42 -24.75
CA LYS A 613 23.79 28.84 -25.97
C LYS A 613 22.92 28.82 -27.25
N ARG A 614 21.86 28.00 -27.28
CA ARG A 614 20.89 27.88 -28.40
C ARG A 614 19.68 28.80 -28.23
N LEU A 615 19.24 29.05 -27.00
CA LEU A 615 18.16 29.99 -26.69
C LEU A 615 18.59 31.41 -27.03
N ARG A 616 17.67 32.19 -27.59
CA ARG A 616 17.92 33.60 -27.91
C ARG A 616 17.18 34.45 -26.88
N PRO A 617 17.87 35.32 -26.13
CA PRO A 617 17.21 36.24 -25.19
C PRO A 617 16.18 37.15 -25.86
N ASP A 618 16.41 37.51 -27.13
CA ASP A 618 15.48 38.29 -27.95
C ASP A 618 14.17 37.51 -28.27
N ASP A 619 14.19 36.18 -28.09
CA ASP A 619 13.10 35.21 -27.88
C ASP A 619 11.86 35.74 -27.14
N SER A 620 12.07 36.23 -25.93
CA SER A 620 11.03 36.64 -24.98
C SER A 620 11.73 36.91 -23.64
N PRO A 621 11.20 37.79 -22.76
CA PRO A 621 11.66 37.87 -21.38
C PRO A 621 11.40 36.56 -20.59
N PHE A 622 10.48 35.71 -21.04
CA PHE A 622 10.13 34.45 -20.41
C PHE A 622 10.92 33.29 -21.01
N LYS A 623 11.67 32.58 -20.15
CA LYS A 623 12.50 31.44 -20.57
C LYS A 623 11.66 30.28 -21.16
N SER A 624 10.41 30.12 -20.73
CA SER A 624 9.47 29.12 -21.29
C SER A 624 9.17 29.40 -22.76
N GLU A 625 8.92 30.65 -23.12
CA GLU A 625 8.68 31.06 -24.51
C GLU A 625 9.96 30.94 -25.36
N GLN A 626 11.14 31.27 -24.80
CA GLN A 626 12.42 31.05 -25.49
C GLN A 626 12.60 29.58 -25.89
N ILE A 627 12.21 28.64 -25.01
CA ILE A 627 12.26 27.20 -25.27
C ILE A 627 11.30 26.83 -26.41
N VAL A 628 10.05 27.30 -26.37
CA VAL A 628 9.05 27.02 -27.43
C VAL A 628 9.49 27.61 -28.77
N ALA A 629 10.05 28.82 -28.79
CA ALA A 629 10.60 29.44 -29.99
C ALA A 629 11.74 28.61 -30.60
N GLN A 630 12.59 28.03 -29.77
CA GLN A 630 13.66 27.14 -30.22
C GLN A 630 13.11 25.84 -30.82
N ILE A 631 12.15 25.19 -30.15
CA ILE A 631 11.51 23.96 -30.65
C ILE A 631 10.79 24.23 -31.98
N LEU A 632 10.05 25.35 -32.09
CA LEU A 632 9.40 25.75 -33.34
C LEU A 632 10.41 25.94 -34.48
N ARG A 633 11.56 26.59 -34.21
CA ARG A 633 12.63 26.72 -35.21
C ARG A 633 13.17 25.38 -35.68
N GLU A 634 13.25 24.38 -34.79
CA GLU A 634 13.70 23.03 -35.13
C GLU A 634 12.63 22.25 -35.90
N ALA A 635 11.38 22.31 -35.46
CA ALA A 635 10.26 21.66 -36.14
C ALA A 635 10.07 22.18 -37.57
N LEU A 636 10.21 23.50 -37.78
CA LEU A 636 10.05 24.15 -39.08
C LEU A 636 11.28 24.04 -40.01
N ALA A 637 12.41 23.53 -39.51
CA ALA A 637 13.61 23.30 -40.33
C ALA A 637 13.47 22.09 -41.27
N GLN A 638 12.57 21.15 -40.96
CA GLN A 638 12.29 19.97 -41.77
C GLN A 638 11.66 20.36 -43.12
N GLU A 639 12.08 19.73 -44.22
CA GLU A 639 11.66 20.07 -45.59
C GLU A 639 10.13 20.15 -45.76
N ALA A 640 9.39 19.22 -45.17
CA ALA A 640 7.92 19.17 -45.21
C ALA A 640 7.24 20.41 -44.58
N ARG A 641 7.92 21.11 -43.67
CA ARG A 641 7.39 22.24 -42.87
C ARG A 641 8.01 23.59 -43.26
N GLN A 642 8.91 23.63 -44.24
CA GLN A 642 9.64 24.84 -44.62
C GLN A 642 8.76 25.96 -45.20
N SER A 643 7.53 25.68 -45.61
CA SER A 643 6.58 26.70 -46.09
C SER A 643 5.98 27.55 -44.97
N ILE A 644 6.17 27.16 -43.70
CA ILE A 644 5.59 27.80 -42.52
C ILE A 644 6.66 28.63 -41.79
N MET A 645 6.24 29.74 -41.19
CA MET A 645 7.03 30.59 -40.30
C MET A 645 6.19 31.01 -39.10
N PHE A 646 6.81 31.62 -38.08
CA PHE A 646 6.08 32.14 -36.93
C PHE A 646 6.50 33.57 -36.59
N HIS A 647 5.58 34.32 -36.00
CA HIS A 647 5.82 35.60 -35.35
C HIS A 647 5.49 35.51 -33.87
N ARG A 648 6.12 36.38 -33.08
CA ARG A 648 5.96 36.45 -31.62
C ARG A 648 5.19 37.69 -31.21
N GLU A 649 4.54 37.64 -30.06
CA GLU A 649 3.86 38.79 -29.41
C GLU A 649 2.90 39.53 -30.36
N VAL A 650 2.10 38.79 -31.12
CA VAL A 650 1.17 39.37 -32.11
C VAL A 650 -0.09 39.82 -31.40
N LEU A 651 -0.49 41.08 -31.57
CA LEU A 651 -1.71 41.61 -30.95
C LEU A 651 -2.94 40.84 -31.45
N LEU A 652 -3.78 40.37 -30.53
CA LEU A 652 -4.99 39.60 -30.81
C LEU A 652 -5.94 40.35 -31.77
N ILE A 653 -6.01 41.67 -31.64
CA ILE A 653 -6.83 42.52 -32.53
C ILE A 653 -6.40 42.44 -34.00
N GLN A 654 -5.12 42.17 -34.29
CA GLN A 654 -4.60 42.03 -35.66
C GLN A 654 -5.08 40.72 -36.31
N LEU A 655 -5.32 39.68 -35.50
CA LEU A 655 -5.86 38.41 -35.96
C LEU A 655 -7.37 38.51 -36.15
N ALA A 656 -8.06 39.12 -35.18
CA ALA A 656 -9.51 39.22 -35.16
C ALA A 656 -10.09 40.16 -36.23
N SER A 657 -9.41 41.27 -36.53
CA SER A 657 -9.84 42.23 -37.55
C SER A 657 -9.83 41.66 -38.97
N ALA A 658 -9.03 40.62 -39.23
CA ALA A 658 -8.96 39.95 -40.52
C ALA A 658 -10.12 38.98 -40.78
N ALA A 659 -10.89 38.58 -39.76
CA ALA A 659 -11.86 37.47 -39.83
C ALA A 659 -13.34 37.90 -39.95
N GLY A 660 -13.68 39.18 -39.79
CA GLY A 660 -15.05 39.68 -39.97
C GLY A 660 -16.09 39.13 -38.97
N ALA A 661 -15.66 38.60 -37.82
CA ALA A 661 -16.52 37.96 -36.83
C ALA A 661 -17.25 38.96 -35.89
N SER A 662 -18.40 38.53 -35.33
CA SER A 662 -19.17 39.32 -34.35
C SER A 662 -18.69 39.04 -32.93
N PHE A 663 -18.15 40.07 -32.27
CA PHE A 663 -17.59 40.00 -30.92
C PHE A 663 -18.49 40.65 -29.87
N THR A 664 -18.49 40.11 -28.65
CA THR A 664 -19.15 40.71 -27.47
C THR A 664 -18.43 41.99 -27.03
N GLU A 665 -19.07 42.80 -26.19
CA GLU A 665 -18.46 44.01 -25.63
C GLU A 665 -17.18 43.70 -24.85
N ARG A 666 -17.21 42.64 -24.02
CA ARG A 666 -16.05 42.16 -23.26
C ARG A 666 -14.89 41.72 -24.14
N GLU A 667 -15.18 41.00 -25.24
CA GLU A 667 -14.16 40.57 -26.20
C GLU A 667 -13.51 41.75 -26.92
N ARG A 668 -14.31 42.77 -27.31
CA ARG A 668 -13.77 43.99 -27.94
C ARG A 668 -12.90 44.78 -26.97
N GLU A 669 -13.34 44.92 -25.73
CA GLU A 669 -12.55 45.55 -24.67
C GLU A 669 -11.22 44.81 -24.46
N PHE A 670 -11.27 43.47 -24.37
CA PHE A 670 -10.09 42.63 -24.20
C PHE A 670 -9.07 42.76 -25.35
N MET A 671 -9.54 42.83 -26.60
CA MET A 671 -8.69 43.09 -27.77
C MET A 671 -8.10 44.50 -27.79
N ASN A 672 -8.88 45.51 -27.42
CA ASN A 672 -8.45 46.91 -27.39
C ASN A 672 -7.44 47.19 -26.26
N ASN A 673 -7.47 46.38 -25.20
CA ASN A 673 -6.54 46.46 -24.07
C ASN A 673 -5.15 45.85 -24.37
N GLY A 674 -4.83 45.58 -25.64
CA GLY A 674 -3.49 45.18 -26.07
C GLY A 674 -3.12 43.74 -25.74
N SER A 675 -4.09 42.82 -25.66
CA SER A 675 -3.82 41.40 -25.46
C SER A 675 -3.03 40.82 -26.64
N CYS A 676 -1.91 40.16 -26.37
CA CYS A 676 -1.06 39.53 -27.38
C CYS A 676 -1.18 38.00 -27.34
N CYS A 677 -0.88 37.39 -28.48
CA CYS A 677 -0.61 35.96 -28.62
C CYS A 677 0.89 35.70 -28.65
N ASP A 678 1.35 34.67 -27.94
CA ASP A 678 2.78 34.39 -27.77
C ASP A 678 3.43 34.01 -29.10
N PHE A 679 2.80 33.10 -29.86
CA PHE A 679 3.24 32.69 -31.19
C PHE A 679 2.07 32.59 -32.17
N VAL A 680 2.25 33.12 -33.37
CA VAL A 680 1.30 32.96 -34.48
C VAL A 680 2.02 32.40 -35.69
N LEU A 681 1.49 31.30 -36.22
CA LEU A 681 2.01 30.61 -37.39
C LEU A 681 1.45 31.22 -38.69
N TYR A 682 2.26 31.29 -39.74
CA TYR A 682 1.89 31.81 -41.04
C TYR A 682 2.53 30.98 -42.15
N PHE A 683 1.91 30.94 -43.34
CA PHE A 683 2.67 30.59 -44.54
C PHE A 683 3.65 31.71 -44.90
N LYS A 684 4.87 31.36 -45.31
CA LYS A 684 5.88 32.30 -45.81
C LYS A 684 5.37 33.12 -46.99
N VAL A 685 4.47 32.54 -47.78
CA VAL A 685 3.78 33.19 -48.91
C VAL A 685 2.29 33.32 -48.57
N GLY A 686 1.75 34.54 -48.65
CA GLY A 686 0.33 34.82 -48.40
C GLY A 686 -0.01 35.34 -47.00
N LYS A 687 0.89 35.25 -46.01
CA LYS A 687 0.81 35.87 -44.67
C LYS A 687 -0.54 35.72 -43.94
N ARG A 688 -1.31 34.66 -44.22
CA ARG A 688 -2.54 34.35 -43.47
C ARG A 688 -2.17 33.60 -42.19
N PRO A 689 -2.76 33.96 -41.04
CA PRO A 689 -2.53 33.24 -39.80
C PRO A 689 -3.09 31.82 -39.92
N LEU A 690 -2.27 30.83 -39.56
CA LEU A 690 -2.61 29.41 -39.61
C LEU A 690 -3.10 28.91 -38.27
N GLY A 691 -2.41 29.29 -37.20
CA GLY A 691 -2.73 28.86 -35.84
C GLY A 691 -1.94 29.65 -34.82
N VAL A 692 -2.40 29.61 -33.57
CA VAL A 692 -1.79 30.28 -32.42
C VAL A 692 -1.24 29.24 -31.46
N ILE A 693 -0.07 29.52 -30.88
CA ILE A 693 0.47 28.75 -29.76
C ILE A 693 0.63 29.71 -28.56
N GLU A 694 0.06 29.32 -27.42
CA GLU A 694 0.16 30.04 -26.14
C GLU A 694 0.93 29.19 -25.13
N VAL A 695 1.80 29.81 -24.33
CA VAL A 695 2.68 29.14 -23.36
C VAL A 695 2.26 29.52 -21.94
N ASP A 696 1.61 28.57 -21.28
CA ASP A 696 1.00 28.79 -19.98
C ASP A 696 1.98 28.49 -18.82
N GLY A 697 2.25 29.50 -18.00
CA GLY A 697 3.13 29.45 -16.83
C GLY A 697 2.51 28.79 -15.58
N GLY A 698 3.11 29.02 -14.40
CA GLY A 698 2.65 28.41 -13.14
C GLY A 698 1.40 29.03 -12.50
N HIS A 699 0.91 30.17 -12.99
CA HIS A 699 -0.11 31.02 -12.34
C HIS A 699 -1.51 30.97 -12.99
N HIS A 700 -1.81 30.00 -13.86
CA HIS A 700 -3.08 29.92 -14.59
C HIS A 700 -4.32 29.52 -13.74
N ASN A 701 -4.15 29.35 -12.43
CA ASN A 701 -5.27 29.06 -11.51
C ASN A 701 -5.89 30.32 -10.89
N ASP A 702 -5.36 31.51 -11.18
CA ASP A 702 -5.98 32.76 -10.77
C ASP A 702 -7.26 33.01 -11.58
N LEU A 703 -8.37 33.31 -10.90
CA LEU A 703 -9.68 33.54 -11.53
C LEU A 703 -9.62 34.59 -12.64
N VAL A 704 -8.75 35.59 -12.50
CA VAL A 704 -8.53 36.64 -13.50
C VAL A 704 -7.83 36.07 -14.74
N GLN A 705 -6.84 35.19 -14.57
CA GLN A 705 -6.14 34.59 -15.71
C GLN A 705 -7.06 33.62 -16.47
N ILE A 706 -7.86 32.82 -15.75
CA ILE A 706 -8.85 31.91 -16.35
C ILE A 706 -9.88 32.69 -17.18
N GLU A 707 -10.37 33.83 -16.67
CA GLU A 707 -11.31 34.68 -17.40
C GLU A 707 -10.67 35.24 -18.67
N ARG A 708 -9.46 35.80 -18.58
CA ARG A 708 -8.71 36.31 -19.75
C ARG A 708 -8.45 35.24 -20.80
N ASP A 709 -8.08 34.05 -20.35
CA ASP A 709 -7.81 32.89 -21.20
C ASP A 709 -9.08 32.42 -21.91
N THR A 710 -10.21 32.39 -21.20
CA THR A 710 -11.52 32.03 -21.76
C THR A 710 -11.96 33.02 -22.83
N VAL A 711 -11.81 34.33 -22.56
CA VAL A 711 -12.13 35.39 -23.53
C VAL A 711 -11.23 35.28 -24.76
N LYS A 712 -9.93 35.06 -24.57
CA LYS A 712 -8.98 34.88 -25.69
C LYS A 712 -9.33 33.67 -26.55
N ASN A 713 -9.63 32.53 -25.94
CA ASN A 713 -10.01 31.30 -26.65
C ASN A 713 -11.28 31.51 -27.48
N SER A 714 -12.30 32.17 -26.91
CA SER A 714 -13.54 32.46 -27.64
C SER A 714 -13.32 33.36 -28.85
N ILE A 715 -12.42 34.35 -28.74
CA ILE A 715 -12.06 35.23 -29.87
C ILE A 715 -11.42 34.42 -30.99
N LEU A 716 -10.40 33.61 -30.68
CA LEU A 716 -9.68 32.80 -31.67
C LEU A 716 -10.59 31.77 -32.35
N GLU A 717 -11.49 31.14 -31.58
CA GLU A 717 -12.50 30.22 -32.09
C GLU A 717 -13.46 30.92 -33.08
N LYS A 718 -13.98 32.10 -32.73
CA LYS A 718 -14.83 32.90 -33.64
C LYS A 718 -14.11 33.35 -34.90
N CYS A 719 -12.79 33.48 -34.84
CA CYS A 719 -11.95 33.79 -36.00
C CYS A 719 -11.57 32.56 -36.84
N GLY A 720 -11.94 31.35 -36.40
CA GLY A 720 -11.55 30.10 -37.06
C GLY A 720 -10.06 29.82 -37.03
N ILE A 721 -9.34 30.35 -36.02
CA ILE A 721 -7.88 30.19 -35.88
C ILE A 721 -7.63 29.10 -34.81
N PRO A 722 -7.09 27.94 -35.18
CA PRO A 722 -6.73 26.88 -34.24
C PRO A 722 -5.75 27.37 -33.16
N LEU A 723 -5.93 26.89 -31.94
CA LEU A 723 -5.12 27.24 -30.77
C LEU A 723 -4.50 25.99 -30.15
N LEU A 724 -3.19 26.03 -29.92
CA LEU A 724 -2.46 25.07 -29.07
C LEU A 724 -1.99 25.79 -27.80
N ARG A 725 -2.43 25.33 -26.63
CA ARG A 725 -1.90 25.78 -25.34
C ARG A 725 -0.88 24.79 -24.80
N LEU A 726 0.29 25.27 -24.42
CA LEU A 726 1.39 24.48 -23.88
C LEU A 726 1.63 24.87 -22.43
N ARG A 727 1.30 23.99 -21.49
CA ARG A 727 1.52 24.25 -20.07
C ARG A 727 2.93 23.82 -19.65
N THR A 728 3.59 24.63 -18.83
CA THR A 728 4.95 24.35 -18.31
C THR A 728 5.09 23.04 -17.50
N ILE A 729 3.97 22.42 -17.10
CA ILE A 729 3.94 21.13 -16.40
C ILE A 729 3.84 19.92 -17.34
N GLU A 730 3.52 20.14 -18.61
CA GLU A 730 3.29 19.06 -19.59
C GLU A 730 4.60 18.48 -20.15
N SER A 731 4.49 17.25 -20.62
CA SER A 731 5.50 16.49 -21.36
C SER A 731 5.19 16.45 -22.86
N HIS A 732 6.08 15.83 -23.66
CA HIS A 732 5.91 15.63 -25.11
C HIS A 732 5.65 16.93 -25.90
N ILE A 733 6.23 18.05 -25.47
CA ILE A 733 6.02 19.38 -26.07
C ILE A 733 6.42 19.41 -27.54
N GLU A 734 7.52 18.75 -27.90
CA GLU A 734 8.02 18.66 -29.27
C GLU A 734 7.03 17.95 -30.19
N GLU A 735 6.46 16.83 -29.73
CA GLU A 735 5.44 16.05 -30.45
C GLU A 735 4.15 16.85 -30.63
N LYS A 736 3.68 17.54 -29.59
CA LYS A 736 2.47 18.39 -29.65
C LYS A 736 2.63 19.53 -30.66
N ILE A 737 3.79 20.20 -30.67
CA ILE A 737 4.08 21.26 -31.64
C ILE A 737 4.16 20.68 -33.04
N ALA A 738 4.82 19.54 -33.23
CA ALA A 738 4.92 18.86 -34.52
C ALA A 738 3.52 18.49 -35.06
N ALA A 739 2.71 17.80 -34.25
CA ALA A 739 1.35 17.40 -34.63
C ALA A 739 0.44 18.61 -34.93
N PHE A 740 0.60 19.72 -34.21
CA PHE A 740 -0.15 20.94 -34.50
C PHE A 740 0.26 21.54 -35.84
N VAL A 741 1.57 21.65 -36.12
CA VAL A 741 2.08 22.18 -37.39
C VAL A 741 1.73 21.27 -38.58
N ASP A 742 1.69 19.96 -38.37
CA ASP A 742 1.46 18.97 -39.43
C ASP A 742 0.06 19.08 -40.06
N GLN A 743 -0.89 19.74 -39.40
CA GLN A 743 -2.22 20.06 -39.94
C GLN A 743 -2.16 20.86 -41.25
N TRP A 744 -1.05 21.55 -41.51
CA TRP A 744 -0.85 22.39 -42.70
C TRP A 744 0.27 21.90 -43.61
N THR A 745 0.72 20.66 -43.42
CA THR A 745 1.74 20.03 -44.27
C THR A 745 1.14 18.94 -45.16
N PRO A 746 1.69 18.73 -46.37
CA PRO A 746 1.24 17.61 -47.21
C PRO A 746 1.51 16.27 -46.51
N PRO A 747 0.62 15.28 -46.64
CA PRO A 747 0.81 13.97 -46.04
C PRO A 747 2.10 13.35 -46.55
N VAL A 748 2.90 12.80 -45.62
CA VAL A 748 4.10 12.03 -45.97
C VAL A 748 3.64 10.83 -46.82
N PRO A 749 4.23 10.57 -47.99
CA PRO A 749 3.91 9.37 -48.76
C PRO A 749 4.13 8.13 -47.89
N ASP A 750 3.11 7.28 -47.79
CA ASP A 750 3.24 5.97 -47.17
C ASP A 750 4.29 5.20 -47.99
N ASP A 751 5.46 4.99 -47.41
CA ASP A 751 6.57 4.31 -48.05
C ASP A 751 6.16 2.84 -48.16
N GLY A 752 5.48 2.52 -49.26
CA GLY A 752 4.92 1.22 -49.55
C GLY A 752 5.97 0.12 -49.49
N ARG A 753 6.16 -0.46 -48.32
CA ARG A 753 6.74 -1.79 -48.13
C ARG A 753 5.63 -2.83 -48.16
N ASN A 754 4.90 -2.89 -49.25
CA ASN A 754 4.40 -4.16 -49.76
C ASN A 754 5.50 -4.73 -50.67
N ALA A 755 6.53 -5.29 -50.04
CA ALA A 755 7.43 -6.20 -50.72
C ALA A 755 6.71 -7.54 -50.86
N SER A 756 6.39 -7.86 -52.10
CA SER A 756 6.05 -9.18 -52.61
C SER A 756 6.96 -10.30 -52.06
N SER A 757 6.34 -11.34 -51.49
CA SER A 757 6.83 -12.73 -51.46
C SER A 757 5.58 -13.61 -51.27
N GLY A 758 5.18 -14.51 -52.17
CA GLY A 758 6.01 -15.29 -53.09
C GLY A 758 6.54 -16.48 -52.32
#